data_AF-A0A1W2LN49-F1
#
_entry.id   AF-A0A1W2LN49-F1
#
_cell.length_a   1.000
_cell.length_b   1.000
_cell.length_c   1.000
_cell.angle_alpha   90.00
_cell.angle_beta   90.00
_cell.angle_gamma   90.00
#
_symmetry.space_group_name_H-M   'P 1'
#
loop_
_entity.id
_entity.type
_entity.pdbx_description
1 polymer ?
#
loop_
_entity_poly.entity_id
_entity_poly.type
_entity_poly.pdbx_seq_one_letter_code
_entity_poly.pdbx_strand_id
1 'polypeptide(L)'
;MTTARFTGHEEPILAVAVKGNRLVTGGADRTVRVWDLETGAQKFVLSGHDRPVLAVGISGRHVVGCDGATVRRWRITGAEAHPPEVQTTKRTVAVAVAKDFVVSGAGSAVEVRRPDGVTVRGPRSGGPEIESVAVTPDGRVVVAGDDAGGVRLWDREVVSHYRFGGAGAVHVVAISPDGGQVLSAEGETVRLWGRKGDPALVFPAHTGVVRALAFGADGKLVLSGGSDGEVRVREIDDPREYTLLKGHQGNVRAIACTAGNEKIVTVGDDRTIRVWDRFGNQIDGTGFVEPKPGRARPRITPDVESPVDLIGFHDDVRTLAAVIADRETSPPLCVALLGPWGSGKSSFVRQVTDRVAELASRSRGDAANSVFAGEIRQIRFNAWQYHDDHLWVGLVDHLFRNLGAPETHADAGEVHAEREELRARLAGLKAVKADSPLTWRWRLLVSGVDRAERRRRRLAVAGYAVAGVLGIAAAITGWALWHNAILATAGAIVALGAVLTPALTTARAALAPVKSTLDKLRHDVDKRGERFETEVRETEERLRRLDAASRLGDLIEEAKTGRYGDYQGVFARVREDLADLSADLADAREQWLLAGGKGKPPLERIVLYIDDLDRCPPSKVIEVLAAVHLLLALPAFVVVVAVDPRWLRRCLDQHHEELFGAGETSRTEYLDKIFQIVFALRPMGSAADELIDALMPVGEREQRPLEHEEWAEDESAPERGEPVEVVVQDTAPPTFYNMRPDRLRLTEVERDFVHVLRKRLNTPREIRKLVNLYRLVRIGIPDAELAAFVGGPYRAVLVLLALLVADPDAARSTFIALSAGESSRDAFPPEWRLDAESFDDLKVYRNWVGTLARFSFETYDLVTEETEPEATL
;
A
#
# COMPACT_ATOMS: atom_id res chain seq x y z
N MET A 1 -5.93 18.88 1.15
CA MET A 1 -7.41 19.02 1.12
C MET A 1 -7.85 19.46 2.50
N THR A 2 -8.66 20.51 2.60
CA THR A 2 -9.16 21.05 3.88
C THR A 2 -10.24 20.12 4.44
N THR A 3 -10.08 19.65 5.67
CA THR A 3 -11.03 18.74 6.33
C THR A 3 -12.26 19.49 6.82
N ALA A 4 -13.46 18.97 6.54
CA ALA A 4 -14.72 19.57 6.99
C ALA A 4 -14.97 19.31 8.48
N ARG A 5 -15.28 20.38 9.24
CA ARG A 5 -15.52 20.33 10.70
C ARG A 5 -16.95 20.76 11.02
N PHE A 6 -17.67 19.97 11.83
CA PHE A 6 -19.09 20.17 12.12
C PHE A 6 -19.37 20.60 13.56
N THR A 7 -18.81 21.72 14.01
CA THR A 7 -18.91 22.14 15.42
C THR A 7 -20.22 22.84 15.72
N GLY A 8 -20.95 22.41 16.76
CA GLY A 8 -22.07 23.19 17.27
C GLY A 8 -22.97 22.51 18.31
N HIS A 9 -23.15 21.18 18.29
CA HIS A 9 -23.92 20.50 19.34
C HIS A 9 -23.15 20.50 20.68
N GLU A 10 -23.81 20.92 21.75
CA GLU A 10 -23.20 21.03 23.09
C GLU A 10 -23.49 19.80 23.98
N GLU A 11 -24.49 19.00 23.58
CA GLU A 11 -24.97 17.79 24.24
C GLU A 11 -24.95 16.58 23.28
N PRO A 12 -25.15 15.33 23.78
CA PRO A 12 -25.17 14.11 22.97
C PRO A 12 -25.97 14.23 21.67
N ILE A 13 -25.42 13.71 20.58
CA ILE A 13 -26.09 13.71 19.28
C ILE A 13 -26.81 12.36 19.13
N LEU A 14 -28.13 12.41 19.07
CA LEU A 14 -28.97 11.22 19.18
C LEU A 14 -29.42 10.68 17.83
N ALA A 15 -29.50 11.54 16.80
CA ALA A 15 -30.00 11.14 15.49
C ALA A 15 -29.26 11.84 14.35
N VAL A 16 -29.12 11.14 13.21
CA VAL A 16 -28.50 11.66 11.99
C VAL A 16 -29.24 11.20 10.74
N ALA A 17 -29.31 12.09 9.74
CA ALA A 17 -29.82 11.77 8.41
C ALA A 17 -29.01 12.49 7.32
N VAL A 18 -28.78 11.82 6.19
CA VAL A 18 -27.99 12.35 5.06
C VAL A 18 -28.78 12.26 3.76
N LYS A 19 -28.76 13.33 2.95
CA LYS A 19 -29.32 13.33 1.60
C LYS A 19 -28.53 14.26 0.68
N GLY A 20 -27.79 13.69 -0.26
CA GLY A 20 -26.83 14.43 -1.09
C GLY A 20 -25.78 15.13 -0.21
N ASN A 21 -25.46 16.39 -0.51
CA ASN A 21 -24.51 17.20 0.27
C ASN A 21 -25.15 17.84 1.54
N ARG A 22 -26.28 17.34 2.03
CA ARG A 22 -26.93 17.84 3.26
C ARG A 22 -26.90 16.79 4.34
N LEU A 23 -26.36 17.20 5.49
CA LEU A 23 -26.35 16.42 6.73
C LEU A 23 -27.31 17.09 7.73
N VAL A 24 -28.14 16.28 8.40
CA VAL A 24 -29.05 16.74 9.46
C VAL A 24 -28.76 15.97 10.73
N THR A 25 -28.61 16.67 11.85
CA THR A 25 -28.35 16.07 13.17
C THR A 25 -29.36 16.57 14.20
N GLY A 26 -29.79 15.68 15.10
CA GLY A 26 -30.64 15.99 16.23
C GLY A 26 -29.88 15.75 17.53
N GLY A 27 -29.87 16.75 18.40
CA GLY A 27 -29.14 16.72 19.67
C GLY A 27 -30.06 16.63 20.89
N ALA A 28 -29.47 16.18 21.99
CA ALA A 28 -30.07 16.33 23.32
C ALA A 28 -30.20 17.81 23.74
N ASP A 29 -29.42 18.70 23.10
CA ASP A 29 -29.52 20.16 23.17
C ASP A 29 -30.85 20.72 22.61
N ARG A 30 -31.78 19.84 22.22
CA ARG A 30 -33.13 20.14 21.74
C ARG A 30 -33.14 20.89 20.42
N THR A 31 -32.02 20.84 19.68
CA THR A 31 -31.89 21.46 18.36
C THR A 31 -31.80 20.42 17.26
N VAL A 32 -32.34 20.77 16.09
CA VAL A 32 -32.03 20.10 14.83
C VAL A 32 -31.10 21.01 14.04
N ARG A 33 -29.94 20.51 13.64
CA ARG A 33 -28.95 21.28 12.88
C ARG A 33 -28.79 20.72 11.48
N VAL A 34 -28.62 21.61 10.51
CA VAL A 34 -28.42 21.27 9.10
C VAL A 34 -27.06 21.78 8.66
N TRP A 35 -26.27 20.90 8.07
CA TRP A 35 -24.89 21.13 7.67
C TRP A 35 -24.69 20.85 6.18
N ASP A 36 -23.65 21.46 5.63
CA ASP A 36 -23.07 21.11 4.35
C ASP A 36 -21.99 20.03 4.54
N LEU A 37 -22.16 18.87 3.90
CA LEU A 37 -21.31 17.69 4.15
C LEU A 37 -19.87 17.86 3.60
N GLU A 38 -19.70 18.64 2.54
CA GLU A 38 -18.39 18.89 1.91
C GLU A 38 -17.60 20.00 2.61
N THR A 39 -18.27 21.07 3.02
CA THR A 39 -17.59 22.23 3.61
C THR A 39 -17.59 22.22 5.14
N GLY A 40 -18.45 21.43 5.77
CA GLY A 40 -18.66 21.43 7.23
C GLY A 40 -19.49 22.60 7.73
N ALA A 41 -19.89 23.52 6.85
CA ALA A 41 -20.59 24.74 7.23
C ALA A 41 -21.99 24.43 7.79
N GLN A 42 -22.28 24.95 8.98
CA GLN A 42 -23.61 24.91 9.56
C GLN A 42 -24.53 25.90 8.81
N LYS A 43 -25.58 25.37 8.17
CA LYS A 43 -26.55 26.18 7.40
C LYS A 43 -27.74 26.64 8.23
N PHE A 44 -28.26 25.78 9.10
CA PHE A 44 -29.44 26.08 9.90
C PHE A 44 -29.35 25.49 11.31
N VAL A 45 -29.88 26.23 12.28
CA VAL A 45 -30.21 25.73 13.62
C VAL A 45 -31.72 25.87 13.78
N LEU A 46 -32.40 24.73 13.87
CA LEU A 46 -33.85 24.64 13.98
C LEU A 46 -34.19 24.33 15.44
N SER A 47 -34.58 25.38 16.15
CA SER A 47 -34.89 25.31 17.58
C SER A 47 -36.39 25.26 17.85
N GLY A 48 -36.72 24.91 19.10
CA GLY A 48 -38.06 25.02 19.65
C GLY A 48 -38.61 23.72 20.22
N HIS A 49 -37.92 22.59 20.08
CA HIS A 49 -38.28 21.40 20.85
C HIS A 49 -38.02 21.63 22.35
N ASP A 50 -38.91 21.10 23.18
CA ASP A 50 -38.81 21.24 24.65
C ASP A 50 -38.07 20.06 25.29
N ARG A 51 -37.72 19.05 24.48
CA ARG A 51 -37.07 17.80 24.89
C ARG A 51 -35.94 17.41 23.92
N PRO A 52 -35.03 16.49 24.31
CA PRO A 52 -34.02 15.93 23.43
C PRO A 52 -34.59 15.45 22.10
N VAL A 53 -33.96 15.79 20.98
CA VAL A 53 -34.41 15.33 19.66
C VAL A 53 -33.94 13.90 19.46
N LEU A 54 -34.87 12.95 19.53
CA LEU A 54 -34.60 11.51 19.47
C LEU A 54 -34.47 10.98 18.04
N ALA A 55 -35.10 11.64 17.06
CA ALA A 55 -35.09 11.21 15.67
C ALA A 55 -35.16 12.40 14.71
N VAL A 56 -34.46 12.28 13.58
CA VAL A 56 -34.47 13.29 12.50
C VAL A 56 -34.66 12.66 11.14
N GLY A 57 -35.20 13.43 10.20
CA GLY A 57 -35.33 13.00 8.82
C GLY A 57 -35.24 14.15 7.83
N ILE A 58 -34.79 13.86 6.62
CA ILE A 58 -34.67 14.85 5.54
C ILE A 58 -35.31 14.34 4.26
N SER A 59 -36.19 15.15 3.68
CA SER A 59 -36.74 14.89 2.36
C SER A 59 -36.90 16.15 1.54
N GLY A 60 -35.99 16.32 0.58
CA GLY A 60 -36.03 17.44 -0.35
C GLY A 60 -35.83 18.76 0.38
N ARG A 61 -36.89 19.57 0.46
CA ARG A 61 -36.90 20.85 1.18
C ARG A 61 -37.44 20.76 2.61
N HIS A 62 -37.84 19.58 3.06
CA HIS A 62 -38.38 19.40 4.40
C HIS A 62 -37.39 18.69 5.32
N VAL A 63 -37.28 19.20 6.54
CA VAL A 63 -36.54 18.58 7.64
C VAL A 63 -37.53 18.32 8.77
N VAL A 64 -37.42 17.14 9.39
CA VAL A 64 -38.30 16.70 10.46
C VAL A 64 -37.46 16.36 11.68
N GLY A 65 -37.94 16.74 12.86
CA GLY A 65 -37.37 16.40 14.15
C GLY A 65 -38.47 15.92 15.10
N CYS A 66 -38.12 14.98 15.98
CA CYS A 66 -39.04 14.44 16.98
C CYS A 66 -38.37 14.39 18.34
N ASP A 67 -39.06 14.88 19.37
CA ASP A 67 -38.54 14.98 20.74
C ASP A 67 -39.22 14.04 21.76
N GLY A 68 -40.04 13.11 21.27
CA GLY A 68 -40.84 12.23 22.12
C GLY A 68 -42.29 12.66 22.30
N ALA A 69 -42.59 13.96 22.25
CA ALA A 69 -43.94 14.48 22.46
C ALA A 69 -44.45 15.28 21.26
N THR A 70 -43.53 15.86 20.49
CA THR A 70 -43.82 16.66 19.32
C THR A 70 -42.99 16.20 18.14
N VAL A 71 -43.64 16.14 16.99
CA VAL A 71 -42.97 16.06 15.68
C VAL A 71 -43.05 17.44 15.07
N ARG A 72 -41.90 18.01 14.71
CA ARG A 72 -41.81 19.32 14.07
C ARG A 72 -41.28 19.16 12.66
N ARG A 73 -41.94 19.85 11.72
CA ARG A 73 -41.58 19.83 10.31
C ARG A 73 -41.26 21.23 9.84
N TRP A 74 -40.01 21.45 9.44
CA TRP A 74 -39.55 22.71 8.87
C TRP A 74 -39.46 22.61 7.35
N ARG A 75 -39.86 23.67 6.67
CA ARG A 75 -39.61 23.86 5.24
C ARG A 75 -38.42 24.79 5.07
N ILE A 76 -37.41 24.34 4.32
CA ILE A 76 -36.17 25.08 4.08
C ILE A 76 -36.15 25.54 2.62
N THR A 77 -36.05 26.85 2.40
CA THR A 77 -35.99 27.48 1.07
C THR A 77 -34.83 28.46 1.01
N GLY A 78 -33.83 28.18 0.19
CA GLY A 78 -32.65 29.04 0.08
C GLY A 78 -31.89 29.09 1.42
N ALA A 79 -31.75 30.29 1.98
CA ALA A 79 -31.11 30.58 3.27
C ALA A 79 -32.11 30.78 4.42
N GLU A 80 -33.42 30.54 4.21
CA GLU A 80 -34.45 30.72 5.24
C GLU A 80 -35.13 29.39 5.60
N ALA A 81 -35.38 29.20 6.89
CA ALA A 81 -36.20 28.12 7.43
C ALA A 81 -37.55 28.69 7.89
N HIS A 82 -38.64 28.16 7.34
CA HIS A 82 -40.00 28.56 7.70
C HIS A 82 -40.39 27.99 9.08
N PRO A 83 -41.32 28.64 9.81
CA PRO A 83 -41.81 28.15 11.10
C PRO A 83 -42.25 26.69 11.03
N PRO A 84 -41.96 25.88 12.06
CA PRO A 84 -42.31 24.47 12.03
C PRO A 84 -43.82 24.30 12.09
N GLU A 85 -44.32 23.36 11.29
CA GLU A 85 -45.60 22.73 11.60
C GLU A 85 -45.38 21.80 12.80
N VAL A 86 -46.02 22.13 13.92
CA VAL A 86 -45.89 21.38 15.18
C VAL A 86 -47.05 20.43 15.33
N GLN A 87 -46.76 19.16 15.53
CA GLN A 87 -47.76 18.14 15.81
C GLN A 87 -47.49 17.46 17.15
N THR A 88 -48.48 17.45 18.04
CA THR A 88 -48.42 16.73 19.31
C THR A 88 -48.80 15.27 19.13
N THR A 89 -47.98 14.37 19.66
CA THR A 89 -48.20 12.92 19.64
C THR A 89 -48.13 12.35 21.06
N LYS A 90 -48.71 11.16 21.29
CA LYS A 90 -48.52 10.44 22.56
C LYS A 90 -47.19 9.67 22.49
N ARG A 91 -46.22 10.05 23.33
CA ARG A 91 -44.92 9.38 23.59
C ARG A 91 -44.35 8.61 22.38
N THR A 92 -43.81 9.34 21.41
CA THR A 92 -43.21 8.82 20.17
C THR A 92 -41.73 8.52 20.35
N VAL A 93 -41.31 7.26 20.28
CA VAL A 93 -39.91 6.88 20.57
C VAL A 93 -39.02 6.93 19.31
N ALA A 94 -39.58 6.65 18.13
CA ALA A 94 -38.82 6.61 16.88
C ALA A 94 -39.58 7.27 15.72
N VAL A 95 -38.85 7.96 14.84
CA VAL A 95 -39.39 8.56 13.62
C VAL A 95 -38.53 8.22 12.41
N ALA A 96 -39.18 7.82 11.33
CA ALA A 96 -38.55 7.61 10.04
C ALA A 96 -39.28 8.42 8.95
N VAL A 97 -38.52 8.99 8.01
CA VAL A 97 -39.07 9.86 6.97
C VAL A 97 -38.72 9.28 5.60
N ALA A 98 -39.75 9.05 4.79
CA ALA A 98 -39.60 8.64 3.40
C ALA A 98 -40.49 9.50 2.50
N LYS A 99 -39.87 10.16 1.50
CA LYS A 99 -40.53 11.10 0.58
C LYS A 99 -41.35 12.18 1.31
N ASP A 100 -42.64 11.94 1.45
CA ASP A 100 -43.66 12.85 1.97
C ASP A 100 -44.33 12.26 3.23
N PHE A 101 -43.91 11.09 3.66
CA PHE A 101 -44.48 10.38 4.79
C PHE A 101 -43.62 10.55 6.03
N VAL A 102 -44.27 10.77 7.16
CA VAL A 102 -43.66 10.67 8.48
C VAL A 102 -44.23 9.44 9.14
N VAL A 103 -43.36 8.50 9.49
CA VAL A 103 -43.70 7.31 10.26
C VAL A 103 -43.24 7.53 11.68
N SER A 104 -44.16 7.41 12.64
CA SER A 104 -43.86 7.55 14.06
C SER A 104 -44.33 6.32 14.84
N GLY A 105 -43.45 5.73 15.65
CA GLY A 105 -43.81 4.71 16.64
C GLY A 105 -44.26 5.38 17.94
N ALA A 106 -45.52 5.18 18.35
CA ALA A 106 -46.13 5.78 19.54
C ALA A 106 -46.69 4.69 20.47
N GLY A 107 -45.96 4.38 21.54
CA GLY A 107 -46.25 3.23 22.40
C GLY A 107 -46.22 1.93 21.61
N SER A 108 -47.33 1.18 21.56
CA SER A 108 -47.46 -0.07 20.80
C SER A 108 -47.97 0.10 19.36
N ALA A 109 -48.22 1.33 18.91
CA ALA A 109 -48.78 1.65 17.60
C ALA A 109 -47.75 2.28 16.66
N VAL A 110 -47.81 1.93 15.38
CA VAL A 110 -47.11 2.64 14.30
C VAL A 110 -48.11 3.52 13.56
N GLU A 111 -47.84 4.82 13.51
CA GLU A 111 -48.64 5.78 12.78
C GLU A 111 -47.88 6.24 11.53
N VAL A 112 -48.49 6.04 10.36
CA VAL A 112 -48.00 6.55 9.07
C VAL A 112 -48.84 7.76 8.70
N ARG A 113 -48.21 8.92 8.54
CA ARG A 113 -48.89 10.17 8.16
C ARG A 113 -48.38 10.69 6.84
N ARG A 114 -49.32 11.13 6.00
CA ARG A 114 -49.06 11.88 4.76
C ARG A 114 -49.03 13.39 5.04
N PRO A 115 -48.47 14.22 4.13
CA PRO A 115 -48.39 15.67 4.31
C PRO A 115 -49.74 16.39 4.23
N ASP A 116 -50.80 15.70 3.81
CA ASP A 116 -52.17 16.20 3.72
C ASP A 116 -52.94 16.08 5.05
N GLY A 117 -52.29 15.58 6.11
CA GLY A 117 -52.89 15.41 7.44
C GLY A 117 -53.68 14.10 7.60
N VAL A 118 -53.74 13.24 6.58
CA VAL A 118 -54.44 11.96 6.67
C VAL A 118 -53.57 10.95 7.42
N THR A 119 -54.01 10.57 8.62
CA THR A 119 -53.41 9.48 9.42
C THR A 119 -53.95 8.14 8.93
N VAL A 120 -53.10 7.28 8.37
CA VAL A 120 -53.43 5.86 8.18
C VAL A 120 -52.91 5.11 9.40
N ARG A 121 -53.83 4.73 10.30
CA ARG A 121 -53.51 3.92 11.49
C ARG A 121 -53.36 2.45 11.10
N GLY A 122 -52.19 1.85 11.34
CA GLY A 122 -52.04 0.39 11.39
C GLY A 122 -52.67 -0.18 12.68
N PRO A 123 -53.27 -1.38 12.68
CA PRO A 123 -54.22 -1.80 13.71
C PRO A 123 -53.58 -2.26 15.04
N ARG A 124 -54.33 -1.94 16.10
CA ARG A 124 -54.32 -2.37 17.52
C ARG A 124 -53.21 -1.88 18.47
N SER A 125 -53.62 -0.92 19.30
CA SER A 125 -53.11 -0.65 20.65
C SER A 125 -53.33 -1.86 21.56
N GLY A 126 -52.27 -2.32 22.21
CA GLY A 126 -52.28 -3.47 23.12
C GLY A 126 -51.21 -4.47 22.73
N GLY A 127 -49.98 -4.21 23.16
CA GLY A 127 -48.82 -5.01 22.87
C GLY A 127 -47.54 -4.37 23.42
N PRO A 128 -46.39 -5.04 23.28
CA PRO A 128 -45.08 -4.54 23.67
C PRO A 128 -44.75 -3.17 23.05
N GLU A 129 -43.95 -2.36 23.76
CA GLU A 129 -43.60 -0.99 23.33
C GLU A 129 -42.64 -1.03 22.14
N ILE A 130 -42.84 -0.10 21.18
CA ILE A 130 -41.98 0.01 20.00
C ILE A 130 -40.75 0.85 20.37
N GLU A 131 -39.59 0.26 20.17
CA GLU A 131 -38.29 0.89 20.45
C GLU A 131 -37.69 1.55 19.20
N SER A 132 -37.93 0.99 18.01
CA SER A 132 -37.33 1.49 16.76
C SER A 132 -38.26 1.28 15.57
N VAL A 133 -38.18 2.19 14.61
CA VAL A 133 -38.93 2.14 13.34
C VAL A 133 -38.01 2.48 12.17
N ALA A 134 -38.14 1.72 11.08
CA ALA A 134 -37.48 1.98 9.80
C ALA A 134 -38.49 1.95 8.65
N VAL A 135 -38.21 2.70 7.59
CA VAL A 135 -39.07 2.80 6.41
C VAL A 135 -38.24 2.74 5.13
N THR A 136 -38.75 2.10 4.09
CA THR A 136 -38.10 2.09 2.78
C THR A 136 -38.13 3.48 2.13
N PRO A 137 -37.14 3.84 1.29
CA PRO A 137 -37.09 5.15 0.62
C PRO A 137 -38.34 5.48 -0.22
N ASP A 138 -39.05 4.46 -0.70
CA ASP A 138 -40.28 4.62 -1.46
C ASP A 138 -41.53 4.83 -0.60
N GLY A 139 -41.41 4.66 0.73
CA GLY A 139 -42.47 4.80 1.72
C GLY A 139 -43.45 3.63 1.77
N ARG A 140 -43.17 2.51 1.11
CA ARG A 140 -44.11 1.37 0.99
C ARG A 140 -44.04 0.41 2.17
N VAL A 141 -42.84 0.11 2.64
CA VAL A 141 -42.62 -0.88 3.69
C VAL A 141 -42.13 -0.20 4.96
N VAL A 142 -42.80 -0.51 6.06
CA VAL A 142 -42.45 -0.04 7.40
C VAL A 142 -42.09 -1.25 8.26
N VAL A 143 -41.03 -1.12 9.05
CA VAL A 143 -40.60 -2.13 10.02
C VAL A 143 -40.52 -1.50 11.40
N ALA A 144 -40.97 -2.21 12.42
CA ALA A 144 -40.80 -1.81 13.81
C ALA A 144 -40.28 -2.97 14.67
N GLY A 145 -39.37 -2.66 15.59
CA GLY A 145 -38.92 -3.56 16.64
C GLY A 145 -39.59 -3.22 17.97
N ASP A 146 -39.97 -4.24 18.74
CA ASP A 146 -40.59 -4.06 20.05
C ASP A 146 -39.76 -4.65 21.22
N ASP A 147 -40.08 -4.21 22.44
CA ASP A 147 -39.38 -4.56 23.69
C ASP A 147 -39.55 -6.03 24.12
N ALA A 148 -40.47 -6.79 23.50
CA ALA A 148 -40.67 -8.21 23.74
C ALA A 148 -40.04 -9.12 22.67
N GLY A 149 -39.16 -8.57 21.83
CA GLY A 149 -38.39 -9.32 20.84
C GLY A 149 -39.08 -9.47 19.47
N GLY A 150 -40.23 -8.82 19.27
CA GLY A 150 -41.00 -8.87 18.03
C GLY A 150 -40.48 -7.89 16.98
N VAL A 151 -40.51 -8.32 15.70
CA VAL A 151 -40.32 -7.45 14.54
C VAL A 151 -41.57 -7.48 13.69
N ARG A 152 -42.19 -6.32 13.50
CA ARG A 152 -43.43 -6.16 12.74
C ARG A 152 -43.14 -5.46 11.42
N LEU A 153 -43.74 -5.95 10.35
CA LEU A 153 -43.58 -5.41 9.01
C LEU A 153 -44.96 -5.08 8.42
N TRP A 154 -45.11 -3.85 7.91
CA TRP A 154 -46.30 -3.38 7.21
C TRP A 154 -45.96 -3.07 5.75
N ASP A 155 -46.68 -3.69 4.82
CA ASP A 155 -46.69 -3.27 3.40
C ASP A 155 -48.13 -2.99 2.96
N ARG A 156 -48.43 -1.71 2.74
CA ARG A 156 -49.69 -1.13 2.24
C ARG A 156 -50.98 -1.53 2.96
N GLU A 157 -51.33 -2.81 3.02
CA GLU A 157 -52.53 -3.40 3.64
C GLU A 157 -52.27 -4.74 4.35
N VAL A 158 -51.09 -5.34 4.17
CA VAL A 158 -50.72 -6.61 4.80
C VAL A 158 -49.83 -6.32 6.01
N VAL A 159 -50.29 -6.77 7.18
CA VAL A 159 -49.50 -6.74 8.41
C VAL A 159 -48.91 -8.12 8.65
N SER A 160 -47.61 -8.25 8.40
CA SER A 160 -46.87 -9.47 8.72
C SER A 160 -46.23 -9.30 10.10
N HIS A 161 -46.68 -10.11 11.05
CA HIS A 161 -46.08 -10.15 12.38
C HIS A 161 -45.11 -11.31 12.44
N TYR A 162 -43.86 -11.00 12.71
CA TYR A 162 -42.86 -12.02 12.91
C TYR A 162 -42.31 -11.96 14.33
N ARG A 163 -42.53 -13.04 15.09
CA ARG A 163 -41.93 -13.24 16.40
C ARG A 163 -40.82 -14.25 16.24
N PHE A 164 -39.58 -13.79 16.35
CA PHE A 164 -38.41 -14.66 16.22
C PHE A 164 -37.87 -14.94 17.62
N GLY A 165 -37.60 -16.22 17.89
CA GLY A 165 -37.32 -16.79 19.21
C GLY A 165 -36.02 -16.34 19.90
N GLY A 166 -35.75 -15.05 19.96
CA GLY A 166 -34.87 -14.44 20.94
C GLY A 166 -35.65 -13.98 22.17
N ALA A 167 -35.05 -14.08 23.35
CA ALA A 167 -35.69 -13.76 24.62
C ALA A 167 -35.52 -12.28 25.06
N GLY A 168 -34.97 -11.41 24.21
CA GLY A 168 -34.60 -10.03 24.53
C GLY A 168 -35.25 -8.96 23.64
N ALA A 169 -35.20 -7.71 24.10
CA ALA A 169 -35.75 -6.54 23.42
C ALA A 169 -35.02 -6.21 22.10
N VAL A 170 -35.77 -5.83 21.06
CA VAL A 170 -35.20 -5.34 19.80
C VAL A 170 -34.94 -3.85 19.91
N HIS A 171 -33.68 -3.45 20.09
CA HIS A 171 -33.33 -2.04 20.35
C HIS A 171 -33.30 -1.18 19.08
N VAL A 172 -32.93 -1.74 17.94
CA VAL A 172 -32.89 -1.01 16.67
C VAL A 172 -33.19 -1.93 15.49
N VAL A 173 -33.88 -1.39 14.48
CA VAL A 173 -34.21 -2.09 13.23
C VAL A 173 -33.78 -1.26 12.02
N ALA A 174 -33.41 -1.93 10.94
CA ALA A 174 -33.15 -1.30 9.64
C ALA A 174 -33.75 -2.13 8.50
N ILE A 175 -34.11 -1.48 7.40
CA ILE A 175 -34.64 -2.14 6.20
C ILE A 175 -33.78 -1.78 5.00
N SER A 176 -33.54 -2.74 4.11
CA SER A 176 -32.76 -2.52 2.90
C SER A 176 -33.50 -1.55 1.95
N PRO A 177 -32.77 -0.80 1.10
CA PRO A 177 -33.39 0.17 0.19
C PRO A 177 -34.43 -0.44 -0.77
N ASP A 178 -34.28 -1.71 -1.12
CA ASP A 178 -35.20 -2.48 -1.97
C ASP A 178 -36.39 -3.08 -1.20
N GLY A 179 -36.39 -3.01 0.13
CA GLY A 179 -37.39 -3.59 1.02
C GLY A 179 -37.37 -5.12 1.10
N GLY A 180 -36.34 -5.77 0.55
CA GLY A 180 -36.21 -7.23 0.49
C GLY A 180 -35.65 -7.86 1.77
N GLN A 181 -34.92 -7.10 2.58
CA GLN A 181 -34.20 -7.58 3.75
C GLN A 181 -34.38 -6.66 4.96
N VAL A 182 -34.36 -7.26 6.15
CA VAL A 182 -34.55 -6.57 7.43
C VAL A 182 -33.41 -6.94 8.38
N LEU A 183 -32.87 -5.96 9.07
CA LEU A 183 -31.95 -6.13 10.19
C LEU A 183 -32.65 -5.84 11.50
N SER A 184 -32.39 -6.68 12.50
CA SER A 184 -32.78 -6.42 13.89
C SER A 184 -31.59 -6.62 14.82
N ALA A 185 -31.45 -5.72 15.79
CA ALA A 185 -30.49 -5.83 16.88
C ALA A 185 -31.17 -6.28 18.17
N GLU A 186 -30.73 -7.40 18.73
CA GLU A 186 -31.16 -7.92 20.03
C GLU A 186 -29.92 -7.98 20.93
N GLY A 187 -29.86 -7.05 21.90
CA GLY A 187 -28.66 -6.85 22.72
C GLY A 187 -27.42 -6.62 21.86
N GLU A 188 -26.47 -7.55 21.94
CA GLU A 188 -25.16 -7.55 21.28
C GLU A 188 -25.16 -8.18 19.87
N THR A 189 -26.27 -8.81 19.49
CA THR A 189 -26.37 -9.59 18.25
C THR A 189 -27.18 -8.87 17.19
N VAL A 190 -26.80 -9.07 15.93
CA VAL A 190 -27.56 -8.58 14.78
C VAL A 190 -28.03 -9.78 13.97
N ARG A 191 -29.28 -9.71 13.55
CA ARG A 191 -29.92 -10.75 12.75
C ARG A 191 -30.43 -10.14 11.44
N LEU A 192 -30.13 -10.81 10.35
CA LEU A 192 -30.58 -10.50 9.00
C LEU A 192 -31.65 -11.50 8.58
N TRP A 193 -32.78 -10.97 8.11
CA TRP A 193 -33.94 -11.75 7.74
C TRP A 193 -34.40 -11.37 6.35
N GLY A 194 -34.86 -12.36 5.60
CA GLY A 194 -35.62 -12.11 4.38
C GLY A 194 -36.97 -11.49 4.73
N ARG A 195 -37.56 -10.77 3.78
CA ARG A 195 -38.90 -10.14 3.92
C ARG A 195 -40.01 -11.08 4.40
N LYS A 196 -39.90 -12.38 4.15
CA LYS A 196 -40.88 -13.41 4.56
C LYS A 196 -40.70 -13.91 5.99
N GLY A 197 -39.68 -13.41 6.69
CA GLY A 197 -39.36 -13.78 8.05
C GLY A 197 -38.42 -14.97 8.19
N ASP A 198 -37.89 -15.52 7.11
CA ASP A 198 -36.90 -16.59 7.20
C ASP A 198 -35.56 -16.01 7.66
N PRO A 199 -34.94 -16.52 8.75
CA PRO A 199 -33.59 -16.12 9.15
C PRO A 199 -32.60 -16.50 8.06
N ALA A 200 -31.90 -15.50 7.52
CA ALA A 200 -30.81 -15.74 6.59
C ALA A 200 -29.47 -15.84 7.35
N LEU A 201 -29.28 -15.04 8.40
CA LEU A 201 -27.99 -14.93 9.08
C LEU A 201 -28.11 -14.30 10.48
N VAL A 202 -27.41 -14.86 11.46
CA VAL A 202 -27.25 -14.30 12.82
C VAL A 202 -25.77 -14.16 13.11
N PHE A 203 -25.35 -13.00 13.61
CA PHE A 203 -23.94 -12.78 13.95
C PHE A 203 -23.77 -11.92 15.21
N PRO A 204 -22.72 -12.18 16.01
CA PRO A 204 -22.32 -11.29 17.09
C PRO A 204 -21.83 -9.97 16.49
N ALA A 205 -22.46 -8.88 16.90
CA ALA A 205 -22.24 -7.58 16.30
C ALA A 205 -21.30 -6.74 17.14
N HIS A 206 -21.57 -6.62 18.44
CA HIS A 206 -20.84 -5.76 19.37
C HIS A 206 -20.65 -6.43 20.73
N THR A 207 -19.69 -5.93 21.53
CA THR A 207 -19.48 -6.38 22.93
C THR A 207 -20.36 -5.65 23.93
N GLY A 208 -21.17 -4.71 23.43
CA GLY A 208 -22.25 -4.05 24.15
C GLY A 208 -23.48 -3.96 23.27
N VAL A 209 -24.57 -3.48 23.85
CA VAL A 209 -25.85 -3.31 23.15
C VAL A 209 -25.67 -2.52 21.86
N VAL A 210 -26.16 -3.06 20.74
CA VAL A 210 -26.23 -2.38 19.45
C VAL A 210 -27.29 -1.29 19.52
N ARG A 211 -26.87 -0.05 19.25
CA ARG A 211 -27.69 1.16 19.37
C ARG A 211 -28.01 1.78 18.02
N ALA A 212 -27.22 1.48 16.99
CA ALA A 212 -27.44 1.97 15.63
C ALA A 212 -27.31 0.84 14.61
N LEU A 213 -28.22 0.80 13.63
CA LEU A 213 -28.16 -0.09 12.47
C LEU A 213 -28.53 0.67 11.19
N ALA A 214 -27.83 0.39 10.11
CA ALA A 214 -28.16 0.90 8.78
C ALA A 214 -27.70 -0.07 7.67
N PHE A 215 -28.38 -0.03 6.53
CA PHE A 215 -27.89 -0.64 5.30
C PHE A 215 -27.06 0.36 4.49
N GLY A 216 -26.10 -0.15 3.73
CA GLY A 216 -25.53 0.57 2.59
C GLY A 216 -26.61 0.90 1.55
N ALA A 217 -26.39 1.94 0.76
CA ALA A 217 -27.29 2.36 -0.30
C ALA A 217 -27.45 1.31 -1.42
N ASP A 218 -26.47 0.43 -1.57
CA ASP A 218 -26.48 -0.74 -2.46
C ASP A 218 -27.22 -1.96 -1.87
N GLY A 219 -27.61 -1.90 -0.58
CA GLY A 219 -28.21 -3.02 0.14
C GLY A 219 -27.27 -4.19 0.43
N LYS A 220 -25.96 -4.06 0.15
CA LYS A 220 -24.97 -5.13 0.34
C LYS A 220 -24.16 -5.00 1.62
N LEU A 221 -24.10 -3.78 2.17
CA LEU A 221 -23.38 -3.48 3.40
C LEU A 221 -24.32 -3.42 4.60
N VAL A 222 -23.87 -3.97 5.72
CA VAL A 222 -24.47 -3.82 7.04
C VAL A 222 -23.58 -2.93 7.90
N LEU A 223 -24.15 -1.86 8.42
CA LEU A 223 -23.50 -0.93 9.34
C LEU A 223 -24.11 -1.11 10.74
N SER A 224 -23.27 -1.41 11.73
CA SER A 224 -23.71 -1.56 13.13
C SER A 224 -22.88 -0.68 14.05
N GLY A 225 -23.54 0.01 14.98
CA GLY A 225 -22.92 0.85 16.00
C GLY A 225 -23.36 0.42 17.38
N GLY A 226 -22.39 0.23 18.28
CA GLY A 226 -22.63 -0.29 19.62
C GLY A 226 -22.46 0.75 20.73
N SER A 227 -22.91 0.35 21.92
CA SER A 227 -22.55 1.00 23.19
C SER A 227 -21.09 0.77 23.59
N ASP A 228 -20.38 -0.13 22.89
CA ASP A 228 -18.93 -0.27 22.94
C ASP A 228 -18.18 0.92 22.29
N GLY A 229 -18.89 1.87 21.68
CA GLY A 229 -18.30 3.01 20.97
C GLY A 229 -17.66 2.64 19.64
N GLU A 230 -17.88 1.41 19.18
CA GLU A 230 -17.34 0.91 17.92
C GLU A 230 -18.42 0.95 16.83
N VAL A 231 -17.99 1.15 15.58
CA VAL A 231 -18.83 0.96 14.40
C VAL A 231 -18.20 -0.09 13.51
N ARG A 232 -19.01 -1.07 13.08
CA ARG A 232 -18.56 -2.17 12.23
C ARG A 232 -19.31 -2.13 10.90
N VAL A 233 -18.56 -2.31 9.81
CA VAL A 233 -19.06 -2.39 8.44
C VAL A 233 -18.84 -3.81 7.94
N ARG A 234 -19.89 -4.49 7.50
CA ARG A 234 -19.84 -5.86 7.00
C ARG A 234 -20.45 -5.96 5.62
N GLU A 235 -19.91 -6.85 4.80
CA GLU A 235 -20.61 -7.33 3.61
C GLU A 235 -21.57 -8.46 3.99
N ILE A 236 -22.74 -8.48 3.37
CA ILE A 236 -23.75 -9.53 3.62
C ILE A 236 -23.27 -10.90 3.13
N ASP A 237 -22.50 -10.91 2.05
CA ASP A 237 -21.97 -12.13 1.42
C ASP A 237 -20.83 -12.75 2.25
N ASP A 238 -20.08 -11.95 3.02
CA ASP A 238 -19.07 -12.42 3.98
C ASP A 238 -19.20 -11.73 5.36
N PRO A 239 -20.09 -12.22 6.23
CA PRO A 239 -20.39 -11.58 7.51
C PRO A 239 -19.39 -11.89 8.63
N ARG A 240 -18.37 -12.72 8.35
CA ARG A 240 -17.33 -13.09 9.33
C ARG A 240 -16.24 -12.02 9.40
N GLU A 241 -16.03 -11.31 8.31
CA GLU A 241 -15.10 -10.18 8.25
C GLU A 241 -15.84 -8.85 8.41
N TYR A 242 -15.22 -7.90 9.08
CA TYR A 242 -15.76 -6.56 9.21
C TYR A 242 -14.65 -5.52 9.23
N THR A 243 -14.93 -4.37 8.63
CA THR A 243 -14.11 -3.18 8.78
C THR A 243 -14.53 -2.45 10.05
N LEU A 244 -13.56 -2.14 10.90
CA LEU A 244 -13.79 -1.51 12.20
C LEU A 244 -13.48 -0.01 12.13
N LEU A 245 -14.52 0.82 12.30
CA LEU A 245 -14.38 2.28 12.36
C LEU A 245 -14.20 2.69 13.82
N LYS A 246 -12.96 2.98 14.22
CA LYS A 246 -12.61 3.35 15.61
C LYS A 246 -12.58 4.85 15.78
N GLY A 247 -13.29 5.35 16.79
CA GLY A 247 -13.15 6.75 17.17
C GLY A 247 -14.09 7.23 18.26
N HIS A 248 -15.33 6.76 18.28
CA HIS A 248 -16.32 7.25 19.25
C HIS A 248 -15.91 6.91 20.69
N GLN A 249 -16.11 7.88 21.60
CA GLN A 249 -15.78 7.75 23.05
C GLN A 249 -17.01 7.47 23.91
N GLY A 250 -18.15 7.18 23.28
CA GLY A 250 -19.41 6.88 23.93
C GLY A 250 -20.32 6.13 22.97
N ASN A 251 -21.56 5.87 23.39
CA ASN A 251 -22.51 5.09 22.60
C ASN A 251 -22.69 5.69 21.20
N VAL A 252 -22.55 4.86 20.17
CA VAL A 252 -22.92 5.25 18.81
C VAL A 252 -24.43 5.22 18.70
N ARG A 253 -25.06 6.39 18.58
CA ARG A 253 -26.52 6.55 18.64
C ARG A 253 -27.19 6.39 17.28
N ALA A 254 -26.55 6.84 16.21
CA ALA A 254 -27.12 6.73 14.87
C ALA A 254 -26.03 6.70 13.78
N ILE A 255 -26.37 6.07 12.66
CA ILE A 255 -25.52 5.89 11.49
C ILE A 255 -26.34 6.26 10.24
N ALA A 256 -25.73 6.99 9.30
CA ALA A 256 -26.31 7.28 7.99
C ALA A 256 -25.27 7.10 6.89
N CYS A 257 -25.70 6.62 5.72
CA CYS A 257 -24.85 6.45 4.55
C CYS A 257 -25.26 7.38 3.41
N THR A 258 -24.29 7.83 2.63
CA THR A 258 -24.55 8.54 1.37
C THR A 258 -25.01 7.57 0.27
N ALA A 259 -25.74 8.07 -0.73
CA ALA A 259 -26.39 7.23 -1.75
C ALA A 259 -25.42 6.41 -2.63
N GLY A 260 -24.13 6.74 -2.65
CA GLY A 260 -23.08 5.99 -3.35
C GLY A 260 -22.20 5.12 -2.46
N ASN A 261 -22.50 4.99 -1.15
CA ASN A 261 -21.62 4.38 -0.15
C ASN A 261 -20.21 5.02 -0.04
N GLU A 262 -20.06 6.26 -0.52
CA GLU A 262 -18.78 6.96 -0.54
C GLU A 262 -18.37 7.46 0.85
N LYS A 263 -19.35 7.94 1.61
CA LYS A 263 -19.19 8.46 2.97
C LYS A 263 -20.20 7.82 3.92
N ILE A 264 -19.71 7.38 5.07
CA ILE A 264 -20.50 6.90 6.21
C ILE A 264 -20.45 7.97 7.30
N VAL A 265 -21.59 8.37 7.86
CA VAL A 265 -21.67 9.37 8.93
C VAL A 265 -22.19 8.71 10.20
N THR A 266 -21.49 8.93 11.31
CA THR A 266 -21.80 8.35 12.62
C THR A 266 -21.87 9.44 13.69
N VAL A 267 -22.80 9.29 14.63
CA VAL A 267 -23.02 10.24 15.73
C VAL A 267 -23.24 9.50 17.05
N GLY A 268 -22.92 10.13 18.18
CA GLY A 268 -23.05 9.47 19.48
C GLY A 268 -23.05 10.38 20.71
N ASP A 269 -23.03 9.72 21.87
CA ASP A 269 -23.03 10.35 23.20
C ASP A 269 -21.78 11.19 23.47
N ASP A 270 -20.72 10.97 22.69
CA ASP A 270 -19.48 11.77 22.73
C ASP A 270 -19.61 13.15 22.09
N ARG A 271 -20.82 13.51 21.62
CA ARG A 271 -21.14 14.80 20.99
C ARG A 271 -20.43 15.02 19.66
N THR A 272 -19.91 13.95 19.06
CA THR A 272 -19.18 14.03 17.80
C THR A 272 -20.00 13.56 16.61
N ILE A 273 -19.82 14.26 15.49
CA ILE A 273 -20.16 13.84 14.14
C ILE A 273 -18.88 13.36 13.48
N ARG A 274 -18.82 12.10 13.06
CA ARG A 274 -17.68 11.53 12.34
C ARG A 274 -18.08 11.08 10.94
N VAL A 275 -17.22 11.33 9.97
CA VAL A 275 -17.43 10.95 8.57
C VAL A 275 -16.28 10.05 8.14
N TRP A 276 -16.62 8.88 7.62
CA TRP A 276 -15.68 7.81 7.28
C TRP A 276 -15.70 7.54 5.79
N ASP A 277 -14.55 7.13 5.26
CA ASP A 277 -14.49 6.41 3.99
C ASP A 277 -14.92 4.94 4.19
N ARG A 278 -15.13 4.23 3.08
CA ARG A 278 -15.48 2.81 3.09
C ARG A 278 -14.35 1.87 3.58
N PHE A 279 -13.13 2.39 3.76
CA PHE A 279 -11.94 1.61 4.12
C PHE A 279 -11.58 1.71 5.61
N GLY A 280 -12.32 2.50 6.38
CA GLY A 280 -12.12 2.61 7.83
C GLY A 280 -11.46 3.90 8.30
N ASN A 281 -11.14 4.82 7.40
CA ASN A 281 -10.48 6.08 7.76
C ASN A 281 -11.51 7.17 8.03
N GLN A 282 -11.33 7.93 9.10
CA GLN A 282 -12.10 9.15 9.32
C GLN A 282 -11.55 10.25 8.39
N ILE A 283 -12.40 10.76 7.51
CA ILE A 283 -12.03 11.76 6.50
C ILE A 283 -12.48 13.18 6.86
N ASP A 284 -13.61 13.31 7.57
CA ASP A 284 -14.18 14.60 8.02
C ASP A 284 -14.84 14.42 9.41
N GLY A 285 -15.18 15.50 10.12
CA GLY A 285 -15.89 15.40 11.41
C GLY A 285 -15.49 16.39 12.50
N THR A 286 -16.21 16.32 13.62
CA THR A 286 -15.77 16.85 14.93
C THR A 286 -15.04 15.78 15.73
N GLY A 287 -14.21 16.21 16.68
CA GLY A 287 -13.42 15.27 17.46
C GLY A 287 -12.38 14.57 16.58
N PHE A 288 -11.75 15.33 15.67
CA PHE A 288 -10.48 14.96 15.07
C PHE A 288 -9.52 14.65 16.21
N VAL A 289 -9.46 13.38 16.54
CA VAL A 289 -8.30 12.77 17.09
C VAL A 289 -7.58 12.37 15.82
N GLU A 290 -6.53 13.13 15.40
CA GLU A 290 -5.35 12.45 14.83
C GLU A 290 -5.24 11.16 15.62
N PRO A 291 -5.21 9.96 15.00
CA PRO A 291 -5.23 8.73 15.77
C PRO A 291 -4.22 8.90 16.89
N LYS A 292 -4.70 9.15 18.11
CA LYS A 292 -3.87 9.09 19.30
C LYS A 292 -3.34 7.69 19.16
N PRO A 293 -2.02 7.46 19.05
CA PRO A 293 -1.50 6.11 19.07
C PRO A 293 -2.13 5.48 20.30
N GLY A 294 -3.12 4.60 20.09
CA GLY A 294 -4.06 4.29 21.15
C GLY A 294 -3.23 3.70 22.26
N ARG A 295 -3.16 4.38 23.43
CA ARG A 295 -2.11 4.20 24.48
C ARG A 295 -1.44 2.85 24.30
N ALA A 296 -0.29 2.85 23.64
CA ALA A 296 0.19 1.63 23.02
C ALA A 296 0.39 0.59 24.12
N ARG A 297 -0.37 -0.50 24.01
CA ARG A 297 -0.13 -1.66 24.86
C ARG A 297 1.32 -2.06 24.62
N PRO A 298 2.07 -2.43 25.65
CA PRO A 298 3.37 -3.03 25.44
C PRO A 298 3.17 -4.28 24.59
N ARG A 299 3.57 -4.18 23.33
CA ARG A 299 3.32 -5.19 22.32
C ARG A 299 4.53 -6.09 22.25
N ILE A 300 4.36 -7.38 22.53
CA ILE A 300 5.37 -8.38 22.14
C ILE A 300 5.53 -8.26 20.63
N THR A 301 6.71 -7.83 20.21
CA THR A 301 6.98 -7.53 18.80
C THR A 301 7.96 -8.57 18.28
N PRO A 302 7.55 -9.39 17.30
CA PRO A 302 8.49 -10.30 16.62
C PRO A 302 9.54 -9.48 15.86
N ASP A 303 10.66 -10.12 15.56
CA ASP A 303 11.70 -9.51 14.72
C ASP A 303 11.20 -9.48 13.27
N VAL A 304 10.82 -8.30 12.81
CA VAL A 304 10.27 -8.05 11.48
C VAL A 304 10.92 -6.78 10.95
N GLU A 305 11.28 -6.80 9.67
CA GLU A 305 11.79 -5.63 8.98
C GLU A 305 10.82 -4.44 9.10
N SER A 306 11.37 -3.27 9.40
CA SER A 306 10.60 -2.04 9.60
C SER A 306 10.79 -1.08 8.42
N PRO A 307 9.70 -0.53 7.85
CA PRO A 307 9.79 0.56 6.86
C PRO A 307 10.20 1.89 7.51
N VAL A 308 10.01 2.02 8.83
CA VAL A 308 10.40 3.21 9.59
C VAL A 308 11.82 3.02 10.10
N ASP A 309 12.64 4.04 9.90
CA ASP A 309 13.96 4.11 10.53
C ASP A 309 13.80 4.38 12.03
N LEU A 310 14.12 3.38 12.84
CA LEU A 310 14.09 3.45 14.30
C LEU A 310 15.50 3.42 14.90
N ILE A 311 16.53 3.33 14.05
CA ILE A 311 17.92 3.06 14.46
C ILE A 311 18.88 4.13 13.91
N GLY A 312 18.38 5.05 13.08
CA GLY A 312 19.13 6.18 12.55
C GLY A 312 19.91 5.84 11.27
N PHE A 313 19.43 4.90 10.47
CA PHE A 313 20.03 4.56 9.17
C PHE A 313 19.70 5.55 8.04
N HIS A 314 18.90 6.60 8.28
CA HIS A 314 18.35 7.48 7.26
C HIS A 314 19.39 7.99 6.24
N ASP A 315 20.50 8.55 6.71
CA ASP A 315 21.54 9.10 5.83
C ASP A 315 22.30 8.01 5.06
N ASP A 316 22.54 6.88 5.70
CA ASP A 316 23.21 5.70 5.12
C ASP A 316 22.33 5.06 4.03
N VAL A 317 21.02 4.92 4.29
CA VAL A 317 19.99 4.47 3.32
C VAL A 317 19.93 5.43 2.14
N ARG A 318 19.88 6.75 2.40
CA ARG A 318 19.83 7.75 1.33
C ARG A 318 21.06 7.69 0.43
N THR A 319 22.24 7.50 1.03
CA THR A 319 23.51 7.42 0.31
C THR A 319 23.55 6.16 -0.55
N LEU A 320 23.23 4.99 0.00
CA LEU A 320 23.27 3.75 -0.76
C LEU A 320 22.18 3.72 -1.85
N ALA A 321 20.96 4.16 -1.55
CA ALA A 321 19.88 4.24 -2.53
C ALA A 321 20.23 5.20 -3.68
N ALA A 322 20.92 6.31 -3.39
CA ALA A 322 21.39 7.23 -4.43
C ALA A 322 22.39 6.53 -5.36
N VAL A 323 23.39 5.83 -4.82
CA VAL A 323 24.35 5.05 -5.64
C VAL A 323 23.66 3.96 -6.46
N ILE A 324 22.72 3.23 -5.85
CA ILE A 324 21.96 2.16 -6.53
C ILE A 324 21.04 2.71 -7.62
N ALA A 325 20.52 3.93 -7.50
CA ALA A 325 19.58 4.53 -8.45
C ALA A 325 20.25 5.48 -9.47
N ASP A 326 21.49 5.93 -9.21
CA ASP A 326 22.23 6.88 -10.03
C ASP A 326 22.57 6.30 -11.41
N ARG A 327 22.29 7.03 -12.48
CA ARG A 327 22.50 6.59 -13.87
C ARG A 327 23.96 6.55 -14.29
N GLU A 328 24.83 7.33 -13.64
CA GLU A 328 26.28 7.33 -13.94
C GLU A 328 26.95 6.08 -13.36
N THR A 329 26.45 5.57 -12.23
CA THR A 329 26.86 4.31 -11.66
C THR A 329 26.52 3.15 -12.62
N SER A 330 27.55 2.61 -13.28
CA SER A 330 27.41 1.55 -14.28
C SER A 330 27.45 0.16 -13.61
N PRO A 331 26.44 -0.70 -13.80
CA PRO A 331 26.53 -2.10 -13.39
C PRO A 331 27.56 -2.86 -14.25
N PRO A 332 28.08 -4.01 -13.78
CA PRO A 332 27.65 -4.77 -12.61
C PRO A 332 28.14 -4.15 -11.29
N LEU A 333 27.26 -4.08 -10.28
CA LEU A 333 27.61 -3.54 -8.96
C LEU A 333 27.15 -4.49 -7.85
N CYS A 334 28.06 -4.93 -6.99
CA CYS A 334 27.75 -5.72 -5.82
C CYS A 334 28.08 -4.95 -4.55
N VAL A 335 27.12 -4.89 -3.64
CA VAL A 335 27.24 -4.26 -2.33
C VAL A 335 27.15 -5.33 -1.26
N ALA A 336 28.21 -5.50 -0.47
CA ALA A 336 28.18 -6.28 0.75
C ALA A 336 27.64 -5.40 1.89
N LEU A 337 26.43 -5.67 2.36
CA LEU A 337 25.86 -5.05 3.55
C LEU A 337 26.28 -5.88 4.78
N LEU A 338 27.34 -5.44 5.46
CA LEU A 338 27.93 -6.14 6.59
C LEU A 338 27.32 -5.69 7.91
N GLY A 339 26.90 -6.65 8.72
CA GLY A 339 26.47 -6.38 10.08
C GLY A 339 26.23 -7.67 10.85
N PRO A 340 26.46 -7.70 12.18
CA PRO A 340 26.23 -8.90 12.97
C PRO A 340 24.77 -9.36 12.88
N TRP A 341 24.51 -10.61 13.23
CA TRP A 341 23.14 -11.10 13.31
C TRP A 341 22.25 -10.20 14.19
N GLY A 342 21.05 -9.88 13.71
CA GLY A 342 20.12 -9.00 14.42
C GLY A 342 20.42 -7.49 14.36
N SER A 343 21.43 -7.05 13.62
CA SER A 343 21.82 -5.62 13.45
C SER A 343 20.81 -4.74 12.68
N GLY A 344 19.77 -5.33 12.09
CA GLY A 344 18.76 -4.59 11.31
C GLY A 344 18.98 -4.57 9.80
N LYS A 345 19.86 -5.43 9.26
CA LYS A 345 20.12 -5.57 7.80
C LYS A 345 18.85 -5.65 6.94
N SER A 346 17.88 -6.48 7.33
CA SER A 346 16.60 -6.61 6.60
C SER A 346 15.77 -5.32 6.60
N SER A 347 15.76 -4.58 7.72
CA SER A 347 15.09 -3.27 7.79
C SER A 347 15.81 -2.25 6.91
N PHE A 348 17.15 -2.25 6.91
CA PHE A 348 17.96 -1.39 6.06
C PHE A 348 17.71 -1.67 4.57
N VAL A 349 17.74 -2.94 4.16
CA VAL A 349 17.43 -3.38 2.78
C VAL A 349 16.03 -2.95 2.36
N ARG A 350 15.03 -3.12 3.24
CA ARG A 350 13.66 -2.67 2.99
C ARG A 350 13.60 -1.16 2.76
N GLN A 351 14.21 -0.37 3.63
CA GLN A 351 14.22 1.10 3.51
C GLN A 351 14.96 1.59 2.27
N VAL A 352 16.07 0.93 1.89
CA VAL A 352 16.75 1.19 0.61
C VAL A 352 15.84 0.87 -0.57
N THR A 353 15.12 -0.26 -0.53
CA THR A 353 14.16 -0.65 -1.58
C THR A 353 13.07 0.41 -1.76
N ASP A 354 12.49 0.88 -0.65
CA ASP A 354 11.45 1.92 -0.63
C ASP A 354 12.02 3.25 -1.19
N ARG A 355 13.24 3.62 -0.79
CA ARG A 355 13.89 4.85 -1.25
C ARG A 355 14.27 4.81 -2.73
N VAL A 356 14.75 3.68 -3.24
CA VAL A 356 15.03 3.48 -4.67
C VAL A 356 13.74 3.57 -5.49
N ALA A 357 12.64 2.97 -5.02
CA ALA A 357 11.34 3.09 -5.68
C ALA A 357 10.86 4.56 -5.75
N GLU A 358 11.07 5.31 -4.66
CA GLU A 358 10.75 6.73 -4.61
C GLU A 358 11.57 7.53 -5.64
N LEU A 359 12.90 7.38 -5.66
CA LEU A 359 13.79 8.04 -6.62
C LEU A 359 13.42 7.70 -8.06
N ALA A 360 13.11 6.43 -8.35
CA ALA A 360 12.67 5.99 -9.65
C ALA A 360 11.35 6.64 -10.06
N SER A 361 10.35 6.65 -9.19
CA SER A 361 9.04 7.25 -9.48
C SER A 361 9.12 8.74 -9.78
N ARG A 362 9.94 9.50 -9.04
CA ARG A 362 10.18 10.93 -9.27
C ARG A 362 10.89 11.15 -10.60
N SER A 363 11.80 10.26 -10.96
CA SER A 363 12.57 10.34 -12.21
C SER A 363 11.74 10.03 -13.44
N ARG A 364 10.67 9.23 -13.33
CA ARG A 364 9.76 8.96 -14.47
C ARG A 364 9.06 10.22 -15.00
N GLY A 365 8.85 11.23 -14.17
CA GLY A 365 8.22 12.50 -14.59
C GLY A 365 9.09 13.37 -15.50
N ASP A 366 10.42 13.26 -15.39
CA ASP A 366 11.39 13.97 -16.22
C ASP A 366 12.58 13.04 -16.55
N ALA A 367 12.24 11.94 -17.22
CA ALA A 367 13.19 10.86 -17.45
C ALA A 367 14.41 11.29 -18.25
N ALA A 368 14.33 12.30 -19.13
CA ALA A 368 15.46 12.72 -19.96
C ALA A 368 16.52 13.51 -19.17
N ASN A 369 16.12 14.24 -18.12
CA ASN A 369 17.01 15.14 -17.37
C ASN A 369 17.31 14.66 -15.95
N SER A 370 16.64 13.60 -15.46
CA SER A 370 16.92 13.06 -14.14
C SER A 370 18.30 12.39 -14.05
N VAL A 371 18.96 12.60 -12.91
CA VAL A 371 20.22 11.91 -12.54
C VAL A 371 19.97 10.45 -12.19
N PHE A 372 18.77 10.11 -11.71
CA PHE A 372 18.41 8.76 -11.30
C PHE A 372 17.61 8.02 -12.38
N ALA A 373 17.75 6.70 -12.41
CA ALA A 373 17.01 5.81 -13.31
C ALA A 373 15.52 5.79 -12.95
N GLY A 374 14.64 5.91 -13.96
CA GLY A 374 13.19 5.97 -13.78
C GLY A 374 12.51 4.60 -13.79
N GLU A 375 13.04 3.65 -14.56
CA GLU A 375 12.56 2.27 -14.62
C GLU A 375 13.58 1.32 -14.01
N ILE A 376 13.39 1.04 -12.72
CA ILE A 376 14.22 0.11 -11.93
C ILE A 376 13.34 -1.06 -11.49
N ARG A 377 13.74 -2.29 -11.84
CA ARG A 377 13.11 -3.51 -11.32
C ARG A 377 13.84 -3.96 -10.07
N GLN A 378 13.13 -4.06 -8.96
CA GLN A 378 13.67 -4.47 -7.66
C GLN A 378 13.16 -5.88 -7.32
N ILE A 379 14.07 -6.81 -7.05
CA ILE A 379 13.78 -8.21 -6.77
C ILE A 379 14.38 -8.56 -5.42
N ARG A 380 13.58 -9.16 -4.54
CA ARG A 380 14.04 -9.64 -3.23
C ARG A 380 14.15 -11.15 -3.23
N PHE A 381 15.26 -11.66 -2.75
CA PHE A 381 15.54 -13.08 -2.60
C PHE A 381 15.94 -13.36 -1.15
N ASN A 382 15.10 -14.10 -0.44
CA ASN A 382 15.42 -14.57 0.90
C ASN A 382 16.08 -15.94 0.79
N ALA A 383 17.39 -16.01 1.06
CA ALA A 383 18.17 -17.22 0.79
C ALA A 383 17.71 -18.43 1.62
N TRP A 384 17.12 -18.20 2.80
CA TRP A 384 16.60 -19.25 3.68
C TRP A 384 15.32 -19.91 3.14
N GLN A 385 14.51 -19.20 2.35
CA GLN A 385 13.25 -19.75 1.81
C GLN A 385 13.47 -20.80 0.71
N TYR A 386 14.70 -20.92 0.19
CA TYR A 386 15.08 -21.84 -0.87
C TYR A 386 16.04 -22.89 -0.31
N HIS A 387 15.48 -23.83 0.46
CA HIS A 387 16.22 -24.94 1.08
C HIS A 387 16.45 -26.13 0.09
N ASP A 388 16.02 -26.02 -1.17
CA ASP A 388 16.15 -27.10 -2.15
C ASP A 388 17.60 -27.29 -2.62
N ASP A 389 17.90 -28.50 -3.12
CA ASP A 389 19.23 -28.95 -3.55
C ASP A 389 19.82 -28.14 -4.73
N HIS A 390 19.04 -27.26 -5.37
CA HIS A 390 19.43 -26.50 -6.56
C HIS A 390 19.16 -24.98 -6.41
N LEU A 391 19.81 -24.36 -5.42
CA LEU A 391 19.63 -22.95 -5.06
C LEU A 391 19.88 -21.97 -6.24
N TRP A 392 20.80 -22.29 -7.15
CA TRP A 392 21.00 -21.50 -8.37
C TRP A 392 19.78 -21.50 -9.30
N VAL A 393 19.18 -22.67 -9.52
CA VAL A 393 17.98 -22.80 -10.37
C VAL A 393 16.82 -22.07 -9.71
N GLY A 394 16.66 -22.20 -8.40
CA GLY A 394 15.66 -21.45 -7.63
C GLY A 394 15.86 -19.93 -7.69
N LEU A 395 17.10 -19.44 -7.61
CA LEU A 395 17.43 -18.02 -7.73
C LEU A 395 17.10 -17.48 -9.12
N VAL A 396 17.54 -18.17 -10.17
CA VAL A 396 17.32 -17.76 -11.57
C VAL A 396 15.83 -17.80 -11.92
N ASP A 397 15.13 -18.86 -11.56
CA ASP A 397 13.69 -18.98 -11.76
C ASP A 397 12.92 -17.88 -11.01
N HIS A 398 13.29 -17.60 -9.76
CA HIS A 398 12.70 -16.49 -9.00
C HIS A 398 12.98 -15.13 -9.64
N LEU A 399 14.20 -14.92 -10.14
CA LEU A 399 14.60 -13.69 -10.83
C LEU A 399 13.74 -13.47 -12.09
N PHE A 400 13.63 -14.46 -12.96
CA PHE A 400 12.83 -14.34 -14.18
C PHE A 400 11.32 -14.24 -13.92
N ARG A 401 10.79 -14.98 -12.94
CA ARG A 401 9.37 -14.84 -12.54
C ARG A 401 9.03 -13.41 -12.08
N ASN A 402 9.91 -12.78 -11.31
CA ASN A 402 9.68 -11.40 -10.83
C ASN A 402 9.97 -10.33 -11.88
N LEU A 403 10.88 -10.57 -12.83
CA LEU A 403 11.00 -9.72 -14.01
C LEU A 403 9.71 -9.72 -14.85
N GLY A 404 8.98 -10.84 -14.83
CA GLY A 404 7.76 -11.06 -15.61
C GLY A 404 6.41 -10.70 -14.98
N ALA A 405 6.39 -10.27 -13.71
CA ALA A 405 5.16 -9.94 -13.01
C ALA A 405 4.53 -8.64 -13.57
N PRO A 406 3.25 -8.65 -13.98
CA PRO A 406 2.63 -7.53 -14.67
C PRO A 406 2.20 -6.45 -13.67
N GLU A 407 3.03 -5.42 -13.49
CA GLU A 407 2.51 -4.12 -13.07
C GLU A 407 2.10 -3.35 -14.32
N THR A 408 0.79 -3.41 -14.65
CA THR A 408 0.12 -2.51 -15.60
C THR A 408 0.85 -2.32 -16.94
N HIS A 409 0.90 -3.37 -17.77
CA HIS A 409 1.22 -3.18 -19.19
C HIS A 409 -0.09 -3.02 -19.96
N ALA A 410 -0.23 -1.86 -20.60
CA ALA A 410 -1.20 -1.64 -21.66
C ALA A 410 -0.95 -2.66 -22.79
N ASP A 411 -2.00 -3.39 -23.14
CA ASP A 411 -2.23 -4.15 -24.38
C ASP A 411 -1.00 -4.72 -25.11
N ALA A 412 -0.35 -5.75 -24.55
CA ALA A 412 0.73 -6.49 -25.23
C ALA A 412 0.29 -7.08 -26.59
N GLY A 413 -1.01 -7.39 -26.75
CA GLY A 413 -1.56 -7.88 -28.01
C GLY A 413 -1.58 -6.83 -29.13
N GLU A 414 -1.79 -5.56 -28.79
CA GLU A 414 -1.84 -4.46 -29.76
C GLU A 414 -0.43 -4.11 -30.29
N VAL A 415 0.56 -4.13 -29.40
CA VAL A 415 1.98 -3.93 -29.74
C VAL A 415 2.51 -5.05 -30.65
N HIS A 416 2.12 -6.31 -30.41
CA HIS A 416 2.48 -7.44 -31.28
C HIS A 416 1.85 -7.34 -32.68
N ALA A 417 0.59 -6.89 -32.77
CA ALA A 417 -0.09 -6.72 -34.05
C ALA A 417 0.56 -5.59 -34.89
N GLU A 418 0.87 -4.45 -34.25
CA GLU A 418 1.56 -3.33 -34.92
C GLU A 418 2.97 -3.73 -35.39
N ARG A 419 3.67 -4.59 -34.64
CA ARG A 419 4.99 -5.14 -35.01
C ARG A 419 4.93 -5.98 -36.28
N GLU A 420 4.01 -6.93 -36.36
CA GLU A 420 3.88 -7.81 -37.53
C GLU A 420 3.47 -7.03 -38.79
N GLU A 421 2.63 -6.00 -38.64
CA GLU A 421 2.29 -5.08 -39.73
C GLU A 421 3.53 -4.31 -40.24
N LEU A 422 4.32 -3.74 -39.33
CA LEU A 422 5.53 -2.99 -39.69
C LEU A 422 6.62 -3.89 -40.28
N ARG A 423 6.78 -5.13 -39.82
CA ARG A 423 7.69 -6.13 -40.42
C ARG A 423 7.27 -6.48 -41.84
N ALA A 424 5.99 -6.75 -42.06
CA ALA A 424 5.46 -7.04 -43.39
C ALA A 424 5.66 -5.84 -44.33
N ARG A 425 5.44 -4.61 -43.82
CA ARG A 425 5.63 -3.37 -44.59
C ARG A 425 7.10 -3.13 -44.95
N LEU A 426 8.02 -3.34 -44.01
CA LEU A 426 9.46 -3.20 -44.25
C LEU A 426 9.98 -4.26 -45.23
N ALA A 427 9.53 -5.50 -45.12
CA ALA A 427 9.86 -6.57 -46.06
C ALA A 427 9.38 -6.21 -47.48
N GLY A 428 8.18 -5.65 -47.63
CA GLY A 428 7.67 -5.13 -48.89
C GLY A 428 8.54 -4.01 -49.48
N LEU A 429 8.96 -3.06 -48.65
CA LEU A 429 9.83 -1.96 -49.08
C LEU A 429 11.25 -2.46 -49.48
N LYS A 430 11.82 -3.42 -48.74
CA LYS A 430 13.12 -4.01 -49.06
C LYS A 430 13.09 -4.88 -50.31
N ALA A 431 11.99 -5.61 -50.55
CA ALA A 431 11.81 -6.39 -51.77
C ALA A 431 11.81 -5.50 -53.03
N VAL A 432 11.26 -4.28 -52.96
CA VAL A 432 11.32 -3.30 -54.05
C VAL A 432 12.75 -2.85 -54.35
N LYS A 433 13.64 -2.84 -53.35
CA LYS A 433 15.04 -2.42 -53.46
C LYS A 433 15.99 -3.55 -53.90
N ALA A 434 15.71 -4.80 -53.52
CA ALA A 434 16.59 -5.95 -53.74
C ALA A 434 16.66 -6.42 -55.21
N ASP A 435 15.69 -6.06 -56.04
CA ASP A 435 15.48 -6.63 -57.38
C ASP A 435 16.31 -5.97 -58.52
N SER A 436 17.45 -5.34 -58.20
CA SER A 436 18.48 -4.72 -59.07
C SER A 436 18.56 -3.17 -59.03
N PRO A 437 19.78 -2.58 -58.88
CA PRO A 437 19.98 -1.16 -58.53
C PRO A 437 19.56 -0.14 -59.61
N LEU A 438 19.39 -0.54 -60.87
CA LEU A 438 19.08 0.37 -61.99
C LEU A 438 17.59 0.43 -62.37
N THR A 439 16.75 -0.50 -61.90
CA THR A 439 15.35 -0.65 -62.37
C THR A 439 14.28 -0.26 -61.33
N TRP A 440 14.60 -0.27 -60.03
CA TRP A 440 13.62 0.07 -58.98
C TRP A 440 13.11 1.51 -59.08
N ARG A 441 14.01 2.46 -59.40
CA ARG A 441 13.68 3.89 -59.65
C ARG A 441 12.69 4.06 -60.80
N TRP A 442 12.77 3.21 -61.82
CA TRP A 442 11.85 3.21 -62.97
C TRP A 442 10.50 2.54 -62.65
N ARG A 443 10.49 1.50 -61.81
CA ARG A 443 9.25 0.84 -61.37
C ARG A 443 8.37 1.74 -60.49
N LEU A 444 8.97 2.61 -59.68
CA LEU A 444 8.28 3.64 -58.88
C LEU A 444 7.45 4.63 -59.72
N LEU A 445 7.75 4.79 -61.02
CA LEU A 445 6.94 5.59 -61.94
C LEU A 445 5.70 4.84 -62.46
N VAL A 446 5.66 3.51 -62.37
CA VAL A 446 4.62 2.65 -62.96
C VAL A 446 3.67 2.09 -61.90
N SER A 447 4.12 1.97 -60.64
CA SER A 447 3.29 1.52 -59.53
C SER A 447 2.70 2.70 -58.76
N GLY A 448 1.66 3.32 -59.32
CA GLY A 448 0.87 4.35 -58.64
C GLY A 448 -0.57 4.34 -59.15
N VAL A 449 -1.50 4.17 -58.23
CA VAL A 449 -2.96 4.07 -58.36
C VAL A 449 -3.55 5.11 -59.32
N ASP A 450 -3.97 4.69 -60.53
CA ASP A 450 -5.31 4.95 -61.06
C ASP A 450 -5.60 4.16 -62.36
N ARG A 451 -6.82 3.61 -62.51
CA ARG A 451 -7.15 2.67 -63.61
C ARG A 451 -7.47 3.34 -64.96
N ALA A 452 -7.66 4.66 -65.00
CA ALA A 452 -8.21 5.36 -66.16
C ALA A 452 -7.19 5.73 -67.27
N GLU A 453 -5.89 5.89 -66.95
CA GLU A 453 -4.92 6.43 -67.92
C GLU A 453 -4.22 5.37 -68.81
N ARG A 454 -4.58 4.09 -68.64
CA ARG A 454 -3.82 2.93 -69.17
C ARG A 454 -3.89 2.74 -70.70
N ARG A 455 -4.86 3.37 -71.39
CA ARG A 455 -5.04 3.21 -72.85
C ARG A 455 -4.30 4.25 -73.71
N ARG A 456 -4.01 5.46 -73.22
CA ARG A 456 -3.32 6.49 -74.03
C ARG A 456 -1.80 6.36 -74.03
N ARG A 457 -1.20 5.75 -73.01
CA ARG A 457 0.27 5.67 -72.88
C ARG A 457 0.91 4.39 -73.44
N ARG A 458 0.13 3.35 -73.75
CA ARG A 458 0.64 2.14 -74.44
C ARG A 458 1.08 2.43 -75.88
N LEU A 459 0.48 3.43 -76.54
CA LEU A 459 0.88 3.86 -77.88
C LEU A 459 2.18 4.68 -77.87
N ALA A 460 2.45 5.44 -76.80
CA ALA A 460 3.71 6.17 -76.66
C ALA A 460 4.89 5.23 -76.36
N VAL A 461 4.70 4.19 -75.54
CA VAL A 461 5.77 3.23 -75.18
C VAL A 461 6.11 2.28 -76.34
N ALA A 462 5.17 1.96 -77.23
CA ALA A 462 5.46 1.20 -78.45
C ALA A 462 6.36 1.98 -79.43
N GLY A 463 6.31 3.32 -79.43
CA GLY A 463 7.20 4.16 -80.24
C GLY A 463 8.65 4.22 -79.74
N TYR A 464 8.87 4.10 -78.43
CA TYR A 464 10.22 4.16 -77.84
C TYR A 464 11.03 2.87 -77.97
N ALA A 465 10.35 1.71 -78.06
CA ALA A 465 11.03 0.43 -78.31
C ALA A 465 11.63 0.37 -79.74
N VAL A 466 11.00 1.02 -80.72
CA VAL A 466 11.51 1.07 -82.11
C VAL A 466 12.71 2.01 -82.26
N ALA A 467 12.76 3.11 -81.50
CA ALA A 467 13.90 4.04 -81.51
C ALA A 467 15.15 3.47 -80.81
N GLY A 468 14.96 2.69 -79.74
CA GLY A 468 16.08 2.03 -79.04
C GLY A 468 16.77 0.94 -79.85
N VAL A 469 16.01 0.17 -80.64
CA VAL A 469 16.56 -0.88 -81.51
C VAL A 469 17.29 -0.30 -82.74
N LEU A 470 16.79 0.82 -83.30
CA LEU A 470 17.48 1.53 -84.39
C LEU A 470 18.79 2.21 -83.95
N GLY A 471 18.86 2.74 -82.72
CA GLY A 471 20.08 3.34 -82.16
C GLY A 471 21.21 2.34 -81.92
N ILE A 472 20.87 1.10 -81.53
CA ILE A 472 21.86 0.03 -81.33
C ILE A 472 22.37 -0.50 -82.68
N ALA A 473 21.52 -0.58 -83.72
CA ALA A 473 21.94 -0.95 -85.08
C ALA A 473 22.85 0.10 -85.75
N ALA A 474 22.64 1.40 -85.47
CA ALA A 474 23.50 2.48 -85.94
C ALA A 474 24.87 2.52 -85.24
N ALA A 475 24.92 2.16 -83.94
CA ALA A 475 26.17 2.07 -83.19
C ALA A 475 27.04 0.87 -83.63
N ILE A 476 26.43 -0.25 -83.99
CA ILE A 476 27.13 -1.45 -84.47
C ILE A 476 27.68 -1.24 -85.89
N THR A 477 26.95 -0.53 -86.76
CA THR A 477 27.43 -0.17 -88.11
C THR A 477 28.53 0.90 -88.09
N GLY A 478 28.45 1.87 -87.17
CA GLY A 478 29.52 2.84 -86.94
C GLY A 478 30.81 2.22 -86.37
N TRP A 479 30.69 1.23 -85.49
CA TRP A 479 31.83 0.49 -84.94
C TRP A 479 32.53 -0.39 -85.99
N ALA A 480 31.76 -1.02 -86.88
CA ALA A 480 32.29 -1.81 -87.99
C ALA A 480 33.04 -0.98 -89.05
N LEU A 481 32.61 0.26 -89.30
CA LEU A 481 33.30 1.19 -90.21
C LEU A 481 34.59 1.76 -89.61
N TRP A 482 34.69 1.79 -88.28
CA TRP A 482 35.88 2.31 -87.58
C TRP A 482 37.04 1.30 -87.55
N HIS A 483 36.75 0.00 -87.65
CA HIS A 483 37.76 -1.05 -87.54
C HIS A 483 38.65 -1.20 -88.80
N ASN A 484 38.21 -0.70 -89.97
CA ASN A 484 38.96 -0.82 -91.24
C ASN A 484 39.86 0.40 -91.57
N ALA A 485 39.96 1.41 -90.71
CA ALA A 485 40.66 2.66 -91.02
C ALA A 485 42.03 2.83 -90.31
N ILE A 486 42.55 1.81 -89.60
CA ILE A 486 43.84 1.89 -88.87
C ILE A 486 45.04 1.35 -89.69
N LEU A 487 44.88 1.03 -90.97
CA LEU A 487 45.99 0.68 -91.87
C LEU A 487 46.00 1.52 -93.15
N ALA A 488 46.28 2.82 -93.02
CA ALA A 488 47.00 3.57 -94.05
C ALA A 488 47.51 4.89 -93.48
N THR A 489 48.72 5.24 -93.85
CA THR A 489 49.55 6.32 -93.35
C THR A 489 49.07 7.73 -93.74
N ALA A 490 49.31 8.66 -92.83
CA ALA A 490 49.64 10.08 -93.02
C ALA A 490 48.77 10.94 -93.98
N GLY A 491 47.96 11.85 -93.40
CA GLY A 491 47.57 13.11 -94.05
C GLY A 491 46.12 13.58 -93.79
N ALA A 492 45.98 14.85 -93.38
CA ALA A 492 44.74 15.66 -93.35
C ALA A 492 43.77 15.52 -92.15
N ILE A 493 44.10 16.16 -91.02
CA ILE A 493 43.19 16.40 -89.88
C ILE A 493 42.21 17.59 -90.10
N VAL A 494 42.28 18.33 -91.22
CA VAL A 494 41.49 19.59 -91.36
C VAL A 494 40.16 19.43 -92.14
N ALA A 495 39.88 18.29 -92.77
CA ALA A 495 38.67 18.16 -93.62
C ALA A 495 37.43 17.52 -92.95
N LEU A 496 37.56 16.89 -91.77
CA LEU A 496 36.43 16.18 -91.12
C LEU A 496 35.48 17.08 -90.29
N GLY A 497 35.87 18.33 -90.00
CA GLY A 497 35.07 19.25 -89.19
C GLY A 497 33.84 19.86 -89.90
N ALA A 498 33.82 19.88 -91.24
CA ALA A 498 32.81 20.61 -92.03
C ALA A 498 31.59 19.75 -92.46
N VAL A 499 31.69 18.42 -92.42
CA VAL A 499 30.58 17.53 -92.86
C VAL A 499 29.81 16.94 -91.66
N LEU A 500 30.42 16.85 -90.48
CA LEU A 500 29.78 16.32 -89.27
C LEU A 500 28.99 17.35 -88.46
N THR A 501 29.25 18.64 -88.63
CA THR A 501 28.61 19.72 -87.86
C THR A 501 27.11 19.89 -88.15
N PRO A 502 26.60 19.85 -89.41
CA PRO A 502 25.17 19.97 -89.67
C PRO A 502 24.38 18.78 -89.12
N ALA A 503 24.90 17.56 -89.25
CA ALA A 503 24.24 16.33 -88.78
C ALA A 503 24.18 16.23 -87.24
N LEU A 504 25.22 16.70 -86.54
CA LEU A 504 25.24 16.75 -85.07
C LEU A 504 24.33 17.85 -84.50
N THR A 505 24.14 18.95 -85.22
CA THR A 505 23.26 20.05 -84.77
C THR A 505 21.78 19.73 -84.97
N THR A 506 21.39 19.07 -86.07
CA THR A 506 20.00 18.61 -86.28
C THR A 506 19.63 17.46 -85.33
N ALA A 507 20.56 16.55 -85.04
CA ALA A 507 20.38 15.53 -84.00
C ALA A 507 20.24 16.15 -82.59
N ARG A 508 21.03 17.19 -82.25
CA ARG A 508 20.90 17.91 -80.98
C ARG A 508 19.59 18.69 -80.86
N ALA A 509 19.13 19.31 -81.95
CA ALA A 509 17.85 20.04 -81.97
C ALA A 509 16.64 19.10 -81.85
N ALA A 510 16.70 17.91 -82.44
CA ALA A 510 15.66 16.87 -82.31
C ALA A 510 15.66 16.18 -80.93
N LEU A 511 16.81 16.13 -80.23
CA LEU A 511 16.95 15.57 -78.88
C LEU A 511 16.76 16.61 -77.75
N ALA A 512 16.72 17.91 -78.04
CA ALA A 512 16.52 18.96 -77.05
C ALA A 512 15.15 18.86 -76.30
N PRO A 513 14.01 18.56 -76.95
CA PRO A 513 12.74 18.34 -76.25
C PRO A 513 12.81 17.11 -75.33
N VAL A 514 13.51 16.06 -75.78
CA VAL A 514 13.71 14.78 -75.07
C VAL A 514 14.60 14.96 -73.84
N LYS A 515 15.64 15.80 -73.92
CA LYS A 515 16.53 16.09 -72.79
C LYS A 515 15.79 16.85 -71.68
N SER A 516 14.98 17.85 -72.03
CA SER A 516 14.20 18.60 -71.04
C SER A 516 13.10 17.76 -70.35
N THR A 517 12.54 16.77 -71.05
CA THR A 517 11.61 15.80 -70.46
C THR A 517 12.32 14.74 -69.63
N LEU A 518 13.51 14.30 -70.04
CA LEU A 518 14.39 13.42 -69.25
C LEU A 518 14.86 14.09 -67.96
N ASP A 519 15.21 15.38 -68.00
CA ASP A 519 15.67 16.10 -66.81
C ASP A 519 14.51 16.32 -65.80
N LYS A 520 13.29 16.59 -66.29
CA LYS A 520 12.08 16.62 -65.43
C LYS A 520 11.74 15.26 -64.83
N LEU A 521 11.81 14.19 -65.63
CA LEU A 521 11.59 12.82 -65.17
C LEU A 521 12.65 12.39 -64.16
N ARG A 522 13.92 12.76 -64.38
CA ARG A 522 15.02 12.50 -63.47
C ARG A 522 14.82 13.22 -62.15
N HIS A 523 14.43 14.50 -62.18
CA HIS A 523 14.15 15.27 -60.98
C HIS A 523 12.97 14.69 -60.18
N ASP A 524 11.89 14.25 -60.84
CA ASP A 524 10.74 13.60 -60.17
C ASP A 524 11.10 12.21 -59.61
N VAL A 525 11.99 11.48 -60.28
CA VAL A 525 12.51 10.19 -59.80
C VAL A 525 13.43 10.36 -58.59
N ASP A 526 14.28 11.39 -58.60
CA ASP A 526 15.18 11.70 -57.49
C ASP A 526 14.38 12.12 -56.25
N LYS A 527 13.39 12.99 -56.42
CA LYS A 527 12.49 13.44 -55.35
C LYS A 527 11.63 12.32 -54.76
N ARG A 528 11.24 11.33 -55.58
CA ARG A 528 10.52 10.13 -55.10
C ARG A 528 11.46 9.12 -54.45
N GLY A 529 12.70 9.01 -54.92
CA GLY A 529 13.75 8.21 -54.29
C GLY A 529 14.04 8.69 -52.86
N GLU A 530 14.20 10.00 -52.67
CA GLU A 530 14.43 10.60 -51.34
C GLU A 530 13.26 10.33 -50.38
N ARG A 531 12.00 10.45 -50.85
CA ARG A 531 10.82 10.14 -50.03
C ARG A 531 10.74 8.66 -49.65
N PHE A 532 11.07 7.76 -50.59
CA PHE A 532 11.08 6.33 -50.33
C PHE A 532 12.16 5.94 -49.33
N GLU A 533 13.36 6.51 -49.45
CA GLU A 533 14.44 6.30 -48.47
C GLU A 533 14.07 6.85 -47.09
N THR A 534 13.38 7.98 -47.04
CA THR A 534 12.85 8.54 -45.78
C THR A 534 11.81 7.62 -45.15
N GLU A 535 10.86 7.09 -45.94
CA GLU A 535 9.82 6.18 -45.45
C GLU A 535 10.40 4.83 -44.97
N VAL A 536 11.40 4.29 -45.67
CA VAL A 536 12.14 3.09 -45.22
C VAL A 536 12.81 3.36 -43.89
N ARG A 537 13.52 4.48 -43.76
CA ARG A 537 14.21 4.85 -42.52
C ARG A 537 13.25 5.03 -41.35
N GLU A 538 12.15 5.77 -41.54
CA GLU A 538 11.13 5.97 -40.50
C GLU A 538 10.46 4.65 -40.09
N THR A 539 10.18 3.76 -41.04
CA THR A 539 9.60 2.44 -40.76
C THR A 539 10.59 1.54 -40.01
N GLU A 540 11.88 1.55 -40.39
CA GLU A 540 12.93 0.82 -39.67
C GLU A 540 13.12 1.34 -38.24
N GLU A 541 13.13 2.67 -38.03
CA GLU A 541 13.24 3.28 -36.71
C GLU A 541 12.04 2.95 -35.82
N ARG A 542 10.82 2.99 -36.36
CA ARG A 542 9.60 2.63 -35.61
C ARG A 542 9.54 1.15 -35.25
N LEU A 543 9.95 0.27 -36.17
CA LEU A 543 10.03 -1.16 -35.91
C LEU A 543 11.06 -1.50 -34.84
N ARG A 544 12.24 -0.86 -34.86
CA ARG A 544 13.30 -1.07 -33.84
C ARG A 544 12.84 -0.69 -32.43
N ARG A 545 12.08 0.40 -32.29
CA ARG A 545 11.50 0.82 -31.00
C ARG A 545 10.50 -0.20 -30.44
N LEU A 546 9.69 -0.81 -31.30
CA LEU A 546 8.70 -1.82 -30.92
C LEU A 546 9.35 -3.19 -30.64
N ASP A 547 10.43 -3.55 -31.36
CA ASP A 547 11.18 -4.79 -31.16
C ASP A 547 11.87 -4.83 -29.77
N ALA A 548 12.46 -3.74 -29.30
CA ALA A 548 13.12 -3.68 -27.99
C ALA A 548 12.17 -3.90 -26.81
N ALA A 549 10.95 -3.35 -26.87
CA ALA A 549 9.92 -3.52 -25.85
C ALA A 549 9.28 -4.92 -25.87
N SER A 550 9.18 -5.54 -27.05
CA SER A 550 8.55 -6.84 -27.26
C SER A 550 9.47 -8.03 -26.91
N ARG A 551 10.79 -7.92 -27.11
CA ARG A 551 11.75 -9.02 -26.82
C ARG A 551 11.90 -9.32 -25.33
N LEU A 552 11.83 -8.29 -24.47
CA LEU A 552 11.76 -8.48 -23.02
C LEU A 552 10.50 -9.27 -22.62
N GLY A 553 9.37 -8.97 -23.27
CA GLY A 553 8.12 -9.71 -23.10
C GLY A 553 8.21 -11.16 -23.60
N ASP A 554 8.82 -11.39 -24.77
CA ASP A 554 9.01 -12.72 -25.35
C ASP A 554 9.92 -13.59 -24.45
N LEU A 555 11.02 -13.04 -23.92
CA LEU A 555 11.95 -13.74 -23.02
C LEU A 555 11.33 -14.03 -21.63
N ILE A 556 10.51 -13.10 -21.14
CA ILE A 556 9.71 -13.27 -19.92
C ILE A 556 8.63 -14.35 -20.09
N GLU A 557 7.90 -14.34 -21.20
CA GLU A 557 6.86 -15.34 -21.49
C GLU A 557 7.47 -16.72 -21.74
N GLU A 558 8.60 -16.80 -22.43
CA GLU A 558 9.32 -18.07 -22.62
C GLU A 558 9.85 -18.62 -21.27
N ALA A 559 10.35 -17.77 -20.36
CA ALA A 559 10.74 -18.18 -19.01
C ALA A 559 9.55 -18.66 -18.14
N LYS A 560 8.37 -18.04 -18.26
CA LYS A 560 7.14 -18.43 -17.54
C LYS A 560 6.62 -19.81 -17.93
N THR A 561 6.96 -20.31 -19.12
CA THR A 561 6.53 -21.65 -19.59
C THR A 561 7.26 -22.83 -18.91
N GLY A 562 8.17 -22.56 -17.95
CA GLY A 562 8.71 -23.59 -17.06
C GLY A 562 9.91 -24.38 -17.59
N ARG A 563 10.55 -23.93 -18.68
CA ARG A 563 11.67 -24.63 -19.33
C ARG A 563 12.90 -24.83 -18.45
N TYR A 564 13.17 -23.94 -17.48
CA TYR A 564 14.39 -24.02 -16.66
C TYR A 564 14.40 -25.19 -15.67
N GLY A 565 13.24 -25.79 -15.38
CA GLY A 565 13.16 -27.05 -14.61
C GLY A 565 13.70 -28.27 -15.35
N ASP A 566 13.66 -28.25 -16.69
CA ASP A 566 14.06 -29.39 -17.54
C ASP A 566 15.56 -29.37 -17.93
N TYR A 567 16.27 -28.26 -17.68
CA TYR A 567 17.68 -28.08 -18.04
C TYR A 567 18.61 -28.26 -16.83
N GLN A 568 18.61 -29.46 -16.27
CA GLN A 568 19.75 -29.92 -15.46
C GLN A 568 21.00 -30.00 -16.36
N GLY A 569 21.80 -28.93 -16.41
CA GLY A 569 23.18 -28.98 -16.93
C GLY A 569 23.62 -27.94 -17.98
N VAL A 570 22.84 -26.92 -18.31
CA VAL A 570 23.25 -25.93 -19.35
C VAL A 570 23.46 -24.52 -18.79
N PHE A 571 24.46 -24.37 -17.91
CA PHE A 571 24.93 -23.07 -17.39
C PHE A 571 25.28 -22.07 -18.50
N ALA A 572 25.78 -22.57 -19.64
CA ALA A 572 26.14 -21.73 -20.78
C ALA A 572 24.93 -20.99 -21.38
N ARG A 573 23.77 -21.64 -21.43
CA ARG A 573 22.57 -21.10 -22.09
C ARG A 573 21.89 -20.02 -21.26
N VAL A 574 21.77 -20.22 -19.95
CA VAL A 574 21.26 -19.17 -19.04
C VAL A 574 22.16 -17.92 -19.10
N ARG A 575 23.47 -18.11 -19.18
CA ARG A 575 24.44 -17.01 -19.29
C ARG A 575 24.33 -16.30 -20.64
N GLU A 576 24.16 -17.03 -21.74
CA GLU A 576 23.92 -16.47 -23.08
C GLU A 576 22.60 -15.66 -23.11
N ASP A 577 21.50 -16.24 -22.62
CA ASP A 577 20.19 -15.56 -22.56
C ASP A 577 20.26 -14.25 -21.75
N LEU A 578 20.97 -14.26 -20.61
CA LEU A 578 21.16 -13.07 -19.77
C LEU A 578 22.11 -12.04 -20.42
N ALA A 579 23.12 -12.48 -21.17
CA ALA A 579 24.04 -11.59 -21.88
C ALA A 579 23.32 -10.89 -23.03
N ASP A 580 22.51 -11.63 -23.79
CA ASP A 580 21.67 -11.09 -24.85
C ASP A 580 20.65 -10.09 -24.28
N LEU A 581 20.00 -10.43 -23.15
CA LEU A 581 19.12 -9.50 -22.44
C LEU A 581 19.86 -8.22 -22.03
N SER A 582 21.07 -8.33 -21.48
CA SER A 582 21.84 -7.16 -21.05
C SER A 582 22.26 -6.28 -22.23
N ALA A 583 22.63 -6.87 -23.37
CA ALA A 583 22.97 -6.14 -24.58
C ALA A 583 21.74 -5.42 -25.16
N ASP A 584 20.61 -6.12 -25.23
CA ASP A 584 19.34 -5.56 -25.71
C ASP A 584 18.85 -4.39 -24.84
N LEU A 585 19.00 -4.47 -23.51
CA LEU A 585 18.65 -3.38 -22.59
C LEU A 585 19.55 -2.16 -22.79
N ALA A 586 20.85 -2.37 -23.02
CA ALA A 586 21.80 -1.29 -23.30
C ALA A 586 21.46 -0.59 -24.63
N ASP A 587 21.21 -1.37 -25.69
CA ASP A 587 20.82 -0.87 -27.01
C ASP A 587 19.48 -0.09 -26.95
N ALA A 588 18.48 -0.63 -26.23
CA ALA A 588 17.19 0.03 -26.05
C ALA A 588 17.34 1.40 -25.36
N ARG A 589 18.21 1.47 -24.34
CA ARG A 589 18.50 2.71 -23.61
C ARG A 589 19.23 3.73 -24.49
N GLU A 590 20.26 3.32 -25.22
CA GLU A 590 21.00 4.21 -26.12
C GLU A 590 20.05 4.81 -27.17
N GLN A 591 19.20 3.99 -27.77
CA GLN A 591 18.22 4.42 -28.77
C GLN A 591 17.18 5.40 -28.18
N TRP A 592 16.74 5.17 -26.94
CA TRP A 592 15.80 6.06 -26.26
C TRP A 592 16.43 7.43 -25.95
N LEU A 593 17.70 7.46 -25.53
CA LEU A 593 18.46 8.70 -25.34
C LEU A 593 18.66 9.46 -26.65
N LEU A 594 19.03 8.75 -27.73
CA LEU A 594 19.18 9.32 -29.08
C LEU A 594 17.86 9.89 -29.63
N ALA A 595 16.72 9.31 -29.25
CA ALA A 595 15.39 9.81 -29.59
C ALA A 595 14.97 11.06 -28.80
N GLY A 596 15.85 11.62 -27.96
CA GLY A 596 15.59 12.79 -27.13
C GLY A 596 14.85 12.51 -25.84
N GLY A 597 14.82 11.25 -25.37
CA GLY A 597 14.30 10.87 -24.06
C GLY A 597 12.79 11.12 -23.86
N LYS A 598 12.00 11.16 -24.94
CA LYS A 598 10.55 11.41 -24.88
C LYS A 598 9.78 10.10 -24.79
N GLY A 599 8.94 9.95 -23.76
CA GLY A 599 8.13 8.75 -23.49
C GLY A 599 8.66 7.93 -22.31
N LYS A 600 8.00 6.81 -22.00
CA LYS A 600 8.41 5.91 -20.90
C LYS A 600 9.82 5.34 -21.20
N PRO A 601 10.79 5.44 -20.28
CA PRO A 601 12.11 4.86 -20.51
C PRO A 601 12.01 3.32 -20.57
N PRO A 602 12.91 2.63 -21.29
CA PRO A 602 13.03 1.18 -21.20
C PRO A 602 13.54 0.78 -19.81
N LEU A 603 13.49 -0.51 -19.49
CA LEU A 603 14.06 -1.02 -18.23
C LEU A 603 15.54 -0.61 -18.13
N GLU A 604 15.87 0.24 -17.15
CA GLU A 604 17.22 0.81 -17.03
C GLU A 604 18.12 0.00 -16.09
N ARG A 605 17.52 -0.70 -15.10
CA ARG A 605 18.28 -1.38 -14.04
C ARG A 605 17.50 -2.51 -13.38
N ILE A 606 18.22 -3.57 -13.01
CA ILE A 606 17.70 -4.65 -12.16
C ILE A 606 18.49 -4.66 -10.85
N VAL A 607 17.79 -4.54 -9.73
CA VAL A 607 18.38 -4.59 -8.38
C VAL A 607 17.92 -5.86 -7.69
N LEU A 608 18.87 -6.73 -7.34
CA LEU A 608 18.64 -7.97 -6.61
C LEU A 608 19.12 -7.81 -5.16
N TYR A 609 18.18 -7.90 -4.21
CA TYR A 609 18.47 -7.88 -2.79
C TYR A 609 18.47 -9.31 -2.25
N ILE A 610 19.63 -9.78 -1.78
CA ILE A 610 19.82 -11.09 -1.16
C ILE A 610 19.94 -10.90 0.36
N ASP A 611 19.07 -11.54 1.12
CA ASP A 611 19.03 -11.44 2.58
C ASP A 611 18.93 -12.82 3.26
N ASP A 612 19.14 -12.85 4.58
CA ASP A 612 19.11 -14.04 5.45
C ASP A 612 20.17 -15.13 5.12
N LEU A 613 21.28 -14.76 4.46
CA LEU A 613 22.43 -15.64 4.23
C LEU A 613 23.02 -16.24 5.51
N ASP A 614 22.91 -15.51 6.62
CA ASP A 614 23.39 -15.93 7.95
C ASP A 614 22.63 -17.14 8.51
N ARG A 615 21.47 -17.47 7.94
CA ARG A 615 20.69 -18.64 8.33
C ARG A 615 21.02 -19.86 7.48
N CYS A 616 21.63 -19.67 6.32
CA CYS A 616 21.96 -20.76 5.40
C CYS A 616 23.16 -21.57 5.91
N PRO A 617 23.20 -22.89 5.62
CA PRO A 617 24.38 -23.68 5.90
C PRO A 617 25.58 -23.19 5.06
N PRO A 618 26.82 -23.39 5.54
CA PRO A 618 28.04 -22.90 4.91
C PRO A 618 28.18 -23.21 3.41
N SER A 619 27.85 -24.43 2.99
CA SER A 619 27.87 -24.84 1.58
C SER A 619 26.94 -23.99 0.72
N LYS A 620 25.75 -23.66 1.22
CA LYS A 620 24.76 -22.83 0.51
C LYS A 620 25.20 -21.38 0.41
N VAL A 621 25.88 -20.84 1.42
CA VAL A 621 26.49 -19.50 1.35
C VAL A 621 27.48 -19.45 0.19
N ILE A 622 28.31 -20.48 0.01
CA ILE A 622 29.26 -20.56 -1.10
C ILE A 622 28.55 -20.67 -2.45
N GLU A 623 27.51 -21.49 -2.56
CA GLU A 623 26.67 -21.57 -3.78
C GLU A 623 26.07 -20.20 -4.15
N VAL A 624 25.57 -19.45 -3.17
CA VAL A 624 25.03 -18.09 -3.39
C VAL A 624 26.14 -17.13 -3.85
N LEU A 625 27.33 -17.16 -3.26
CA LEU A 625 28.44 -16.29 -3.67
C LEU A 625 28.91 -16.61 -5.10
N ALA A 626 28.98 -17.90 -5.46
CA ALA A 626 29.30 -18.32 -6.82
C ALA A 626 28.22 -17.85 -7.82
N ALA A 627 26.95 -17.97 -7.45
CA ALA A 627 25.82 -17.46 -8.22
C ALA A 627 25.90 -15.95 -8.44
N VAL A 628 26.16 -15.18 -7.38
CA VAL A 628 26.36 -13.73 -7.46
C VAL A 628 27.54 -13.38 -8.36
N HIS A 629 28.66 -14.09 -8.23
CA HIS A 629 29.82 -13.88 -9.09
C HIS A 629 29.50 -14.07 -10.58
N LEU A 630 28.65 -15.05 -10.93
CA LEU A 630 28.17 -15.25 -12.30
C LEU A 630 27.23 -14.12 -12.76
N LEU A 631 26.33 -13.65 -11.90
CA LEU A 631 25.45 -12.51 -12.21
C LEU A 631 26.24 -11.23 -12.44
N LEU A 632 27.36 -11.04 -11.73
CA LEU A 632 28.26 -9.89 -11.93
C LEU A 632 29.06 -9.96 -13.23
N ALA A 633 29.07 -11.09 -13.95
CA ALA A 633 29.60 -11.11 -15.31
C ALA A 633 28.67 -10.39 -16.33
N LEU A 634 27.49 -9.95 -15.90
CA LEU A 634 26.45 -9.36 -16.74
C LEU A 634 26.20 -7.90 -16.35
N PRO A 635 26.32 -6.93 -17.27
CA PRO A 635 26.30 -5.50 -16.95
C PRO A 635 24.90 -4.90 -16.65
N ALA A 636 23.91 -5.71 -16.28
CA ALA A 636 22.56 -5.27 -15.95
C ALA A 636 22.24 -5.27 -14.44
N PHE A 637 23.01 -6.01 -13.64
CA PHE A 637 22.65 -6.31 -12.26
C PHE A 637 23.35 -5.43 -11.23
N VAL A 638 22.54 -4.89 -10.32
CA VAL A 638 23.02 -4.40 -9.03
C VAL A 638 22.60 -5.43 -7.98
N VAL A 639 23.54 -6.02 -7.27
CA VAL A 639 23.29 -7.02 -6.24
C VAL A 639 23.62 -6.43 -4.87
N VAL A 640 22.71 -6.52 -3.92
CA VAL A 640 22.95 -6.14 -2.52
C VAL A 640 22.84 -7.40 -1.68
N VAL A 641 23.94 -7.77 -1.02
CA VAL A 641 24.04 -9.00 -0.23
C VAL A 641 24.19 -8.64 1.24
N ALA A 642 23.17 -8.96 2.03
CA ALA A 642 23.19 -8.79 3.48
C ALA A 642 23.77 -10.02 4.18
N VAL A 643 24.87 -9.85 4.92
CA VAL A 643 25.56 -10.97 5.58
C VAL A 643 26.34 -10.52 6.82
N ASP A 644 26.46 -11.41 7.81
CA ASP A 644 27.35 -11.30 8.95
C ASP A 644 28.78 -11.63 8.52
N PRO A 645 29.73 -10.70 8.67
CA PRO A 645 31.11 -10.92 8.24
C PRO A 645 31.80 -12.08 8.98
N ARG A 646 31.38 -12.39 10.23
CA ARG A 646 31.93 -13.51 11.00
C ARG A 646 31.45 -14.84 10.42
N TRP A 647 30.17 -14.92 10.08
CA TRP A 647 29.58 -16.11 9.46
C TRP A 647 30.18 -16.33 8.07
N LEU A 648 30.24 -15.28 7.24
CA LEU A 648 30.86 -15.32 5.93
C LEU A 648 32.30 -15.87 5.98
N ARG A 649 33.10 -15.37 6.92
CA ARG A 649 34.47 -15.86 7.12
C ARG A 649 34.48 -17.34 7.51
N ARG A 650 33.62 -17.76 8.44
CA ARG A 650 33.52 -19.16 8.86
C ARG A 650 33.13 -20.08 7.70
N CYS A 651 32.22 -19.65 6.81
CA CYS A 651 31.85 -20.42 5.63
C CYS A 651 33.03 -20.58 4.67
N LEU A 652 33.79 -19.50 4.42
CA LEU A 652 35.00 -19.56 3.61
C LEU A 652 36.10 -20.43 4.23
N ASP A 653 36.22 -20.43 5.56
CA ASP A 653 37.18 -21.27 6.29
C ASP A 653 36.87 -22.76 6.12
N GLN A 654 35.58 -23.13 6.15
CA GLN A 654 35.16 -24.53 6.04
C GLN A 654 35.26 -25.08 4.61
N HIS A 655 35.09 -24.24 3.59
CA HIS A 655 35.18 -24.63 2.18
C HIS A 655 36.48 -24.16 1.51
N HIS A 656 37.51 -23.86 2.30
CA HIS A 656 38.76 -23.28 1.81
C HIS A 656 39.47 -24.18 0.79
N GLU A 657 39.59 -25.48 1.08
CA GLU A 657 40.25 -26.45 0.20
C GLU A 657 39.49 -26.64 -1.12
N GLU A 658 38.15 -26.61 -1.08
CA GLU A 658 37.27 -26.71 -2.26
C GLU A 658 37.33 -25.46 -3.15
N LEU A 659 37.48 -24.27 -2.54
CA LEU A 659 37.46 -22.99 -3.25
C LEU A 659 38.82 -22.57 -3.80
N PHE A 660 39.91 -22.86 -3.08
CA PHE A 660 41.24 -22.31 -3.38
C PHE A 660 42.26 -23.37 -3.83
N GLY A 661 41.96 -24.66 -3.65
CA GLY A 661 42.88 -25.75 -3.97
C GLY A 661 44.25 -25.58 -3.29
N ALA A 662 45.32 -26.14 -3.88
CA ALA A 662 46.69 -25.97 -3.41
C ALA A 662 47.32 -24.59 -3.78
N GLY A 663 46.52 -23.62 -4.25
CA GLY A 663 46.97 -22.31 -4.71
C GLY A 663 46.76 -21.20 -3.68
N GLU A 664 47.67 -20.22 -3.66
CA GLU A 664 47.73 -19.08 -2.72
C GLU A 664 46.68 -17.97 -2.98
N THR A 665 45.48 -18.25 -3.48
CA THR A 665 44.49 -17.16 -3.62
C THR A 665 43.93 -16.80 -2.25
N SER A 666 44.11 -15.56 -1.81
CA SER A 666 43.65 -15.13 -0.48
C SER A 666 42.13 -14.99 -0.46
N ARG A 667 41.51 -15.32 0.69
CA ARG A 667 40.06 -15.16 0.92
C ARG A 667 39.57 -13.75 0.63
N THR A 668 40.40 -12.76 0.98
CA THR A 668 40.14 -11.35 0.72
C THR A 668 40.08 -11.07 -0.78
N GLU A 669 40.97 -11.66 -1.57
CA GLU A 669 40.95 -11.49 -3.03
C GLU A 669 39.71 -12.12 -3.68
N TYR A 670 39.19 -13.21 -3.12
CA TYR A 670 37.92 -13.79 -3.57
C TYR A 670 36.74 -12.88 -3.27
N LEU A 671 36.69 -12.31 -2.06
CA LEU A 671 35.64 -11.37 -1.68
C LEU A 671 35.72 -10.06 -2.45
N ASP A 672 36.92 -9.53 -2.70
CA ASP A 672 37.14 -8.31 -3.48
C ASP A 672 36.75 -8.48 -4.96
N LYS A 673 36.80 -9.71 -5.49
CA LYS A 673 36.28 -10.02 -6.83
C LYS A 673 34.75 -9.99 -6.89
N ILE A 674 34.08 -10.18 -5.76
CA ILE A 674 32.62 -10.24 -5.68
C ILE A 674 32.07 -8.88 -5.28
N PHE A 675 32.56 -8.30 -4.18
CA PHE A 675 32.02 -7.10 -3.55
C PHE A 675 32.80 -5.84 -3.96
N GLN A 676 32.21 -5.00 -4.81
CA GLN A 676 32.80 -3.71 -5.19
C GLN A 676 32.57 -2.63 -4.12
N ILE A 677 31.49 -2.74 -3.36
CA ILE A 677 31.20 -1.84 -2.23
C ILE A 677 31.04 -2.68 -0.97
N VAL A 678 31.87 -2.42 0.03
CA VAL A 678 31.72 -2.99 1.37
C VAL A 678 31.08 -1.93 2.27
N PHE A 679 29.82 -2.17 2.66
CA PHE A 679 29.02 -1.24 3.45
C PHE A 679 28.71 -1.84 4.82
N ALA A 680 29.43 -1.41 5.85
CA ALA A 680 29.21 -1.87 7.22
C ALA A 680 28.13 -1.03 7.92
N LEU A 681 27.11 -1.70 8.47
CA LEU A 681 26.14 -1.05 9.34
C LEU A 681 26.82 -0.54 10.60
N ARG A 682 26.49 0.69 10.98
CA ARG A 682 26.96 1.27 12.24
C ARG A 682 26.28 0.55 13.40
N PRO A 683 26.99 0.37 14.54
CA PRO A 683 26.36 -0.06 15.78
C PRO A 683 25.23 0.89 16.17
N MET A 684 24.27 0.40 16.94
CA MET A 684 23.19 1.24 17.46
C MET A 684 23.76 2.42 18.26
N GLY A 685 23.45 3.63 17.80
CA GLY A 685 23.88 4.88 18.42
C GLY A 685 22.75 5.57 19.20
N SER A 686 22.79 6.91 19.23
CA SER A 686 21.79 7.75 19.89
C SER A 686 20.36 7.48 19.43
N ALA A 687 20.17 7.05 18.18
CA ALA A 687 18.86 6.73 17.61
C ALA A 687 18.20 5.46 18.18
N ALA A 688 18.91 4.66 18.99
CA ALA A 688 18.30 3.53 19.70
C ALA A 688 17.20 3.96 20.69
N ASP A 689 17.19 5.23 21.10
CA ASP A 689 16.14 5.81 21.96
C ASP A 689 14.78 5.76 21.27
N GLU A 690 14.73 6.06 19.98
CA GLU A 690 13.49 5.99 19.18
C GLU A 690 12.97 4.55 19.08
N LEU A 691 13.86 3.57 18.92
CA LEU A 691 13.50 2.15 18.98
C LEU A 691 12.99 1.78 20.37
N ILE A 692 13.62 2.25 21.44
CA ILE A 692 13.19 1.98 22.82
C ILE A 692 11.83 2.62 23.08
N ASP A 693 11.59 3.84 22.65
CA ASP A 693 10.30 4.54 22.78
C ASP A 693 9.18 3.81 22.04
N ALA A 694 9.46 3.38 20.80
CA ALA A 694 8.52 2.58 20.00
C ALA A 694 8.23 1.22 20.64
N LEU A 695 9.26 0.58 21.20
CA LEU A 695 9.12 -0.70 21.88
C LEU A 695 8.55 -0.56 23.27
N MET A 696 8.70 0.54 24.00
CA MET A 696 8.22 0.73 25.37
C MET A 696 7.32 1.96 25.48
N PRO A 697 6.13 1.91 24.88
CA PRO A 697 5.17 2.98 25.02
C PRO A 697 4.75 3.13 26.48
N VAL A 698 4.89 4.35 26.99
CA VAL A 698 4.48 4.75 28.34
C VAL A 698 3.02 5.16 28.23
N GLY A 699 2.20 4.66 29.15
CA GLY A 699 0.83 5.14 29.26
C GLY A 699 0.85 6.56 29.80
N GLU A 700 0.30 7.54 29.05
CA GLU A 700 0.06 8.89 29.58
C GLU A 700 -0.60 8.77 30.96
N ARG A 701 0.04 9.33 32.00
CA ARG A 701 -0.64 9.61 33.26
C ARG A 701 -1.85 10.48 32.91
N GLU A 702 -3.03 10.10 33.37
CA GLU A 702 -4.11 11.08 33.49
C GLU A 702 -3.54 12.24 34.29
N GLN A 703 -3.33 13.38 33.64
CA GLN A 703 -3.18 14.63 34.35
C GLN A 703 -4.44 14.74 35.19
N ARG A 704 -4.31 14.59 36.52
CA ARG A 704 -5.38 14.96 37.43
C ARG A 704 -5.78 16.38 37.05
N PRO A 705 -7.07 16.70 36.90
CA PRO A 705 -7.49 18.07 36.68
C PRO A 705 -6.81 18.93 37.74
N LEU A 706 -6.08 19.96 37.31
CA LEU A 706 -5.54 20.97 38.21
C LEU A 706 -6.69 21.41 39.12
N GLU A 707 -6.51 21.21 40.42
CA GLU A 707 -7.44 21.72 41.43
C GLU A 707 -7.61 23.21 41.15
N HIS A 708 -8.84 23.61 40.82
CA HIS A 708 -9.18 25.01 40.68
C HIS A 708 -8.91 25.68 42.02
N GLU A 709 -7.95 26.62 42.03
CA GLU A 709 -7.83 27.60 43.11
C GLU A 709 -9.17 28.32 43.23
N GLU A 710 -9.91 27.97 44.28
CA GLU A 710 -11.18 28.61 44.65
C GLU A 710 -10.94 30.10 44.86
N TRP A 711 -11.73 30.90 44.15
CA TRP A 711 -11.82 32.33 44.41
C TRP A 711 -12.44 32.52 45.79
N ALA A 712 -11.70 33.22 46.65
CA ALA A 712 -12.20 33.69 47.92
C ALA A 712 -13.35 34.69 47.70
N GLU A 713 -14.55 34.32 48.14
CA GLU A 713 -15.61 35.28 48.46
C GLU A 713 -15.88 35.21 49.97
N ASP A 714 -15.65 36.35 50.60
CA ASP A 714 -15.93 36.66 51.98
C ASP A 714 -17.39 37.17 52.08
N GLU A 715 -18.19 36.70 53.04
CA GLU A 715 -19.17 37.47 53.84
C GLU A 715 -20.16 36.59 54.65
N SER A 716 -19.86 36.46 55.96
CA SER A 716 -20.75 36.59 57.14
C SER A 716 -22.14 35.89 57.28
N ALA A 717 -22.14 34.82 58.11
CA ALA A 717 -23.01 34.50 59.29
C ALA A 717 -24.51 34.12 59.14
N PRO A 718 -25.18 33.44 60.12
CA PRO A 718 -24.71 32.68 61.31
C PRO A 718 -25.29 31.23 61.45
N GLU A 719 -24.72 30.49 62.40
CA GLU A 719 -25.03 29.12 62.86
C GLU A 719 -26.53 28.78 63.05
N ARG A 720 -26.96 27.63 62.51
CA ARG A 720 -28.06 26.82 63.08
C ARG A 720 -27.88 25.32 62.83
N GLY A 721 -27.65 24.60 63.93
CA GLY A 721 -28.16 23.25 64.20
C GLY A 721 -27.55 22.10 63.42
N GLU A 722 -26.71 21.31 64.10
CA GLU A 722 -26.23 20.00 63.63
C GLU A 722 -27.39 19.05 63.29
N PRO A 723 -27.37 18.42 62.10
CA PRO A 723 -28.02 17.14 61.88
C PRO A 723 -26.95 16.09 61.53
N VAL A 724 -26.78 15.15 62.45
CA VAL A 724 -26.21 13.79 62.30
C VAL A 724 -25.72 13.45 60.88
N GLU A 725 -24.41 13.37 60.71
CA GLU A 725 -23.76 12.77 59.54
C GLU A 725 -24.17 11.29 59.46
N VAL A 726 -25.11 10.97 58.58
CA VAL A 726 -25.20 9.63 58.02
C VAL A 726 -24.02 9.52 57.07
N VAL A 727 -22.98 8.79 57.48
CA VAL A 727 -21.94 8.30 56.58
C VAL A 727 -22.61 7.34 55.61
N VAL A 728 -23.14 7.87 54.51
CA VAL A 728 -23.39 7.08 53.31
C VAL A 728 -22.01 6.81 52.75
N GLN A 729 -21.48 5.61 53.00
CA GLN A 729 -20.42 5.08 52.16
C GLN A 729 -20.98 5.10 50.74
N ASP A 730 -20.49 6.04 49.95
CA ASP A 730 -20.71 6.09 48.52
C ASP A 730 -19.95 4.89 47.93
N THR A 731 -20.52 3.69 48.06
CA THR A 731 -20.07 2.54 47.28
C THR A 731 -20.51 2.83 45.86
N ALA A 732 -19.65 3.55 45.13
CA ALA A 732 -19.73 3.59 43.68
C ALA A 732 -19.96 2.15 43.17
N PRO A 733 -20.89 1.94 42.22
CA PRO A 733 -21.07 0.64 41.60
C PRO A 733 -19.70 0.17 41.09
N PRO A 734 -19.38 -1.14 41.12
CA PRO A 734 -18.06 -1.64 40.77
C PRO A 734 -17.69 -1.09 39.39
N THR A 735 -16.75 -0.15 39.40
CA THR A 735 -16.13 0.38 38.19
C THR A 735 -15.64 -0.82 37.41
N PHE A 736 -16.05 -0.88 36.13
CA PHE A 736 -15.52 -1.74 35.08
C PHE A 736 -14.28 -2.53 35.48
N TYR A 737 -14.32 -3.86 35.37
CA TYR A 737 -13.09 -4.65 35.33
C TYR A 737 -12.09 -3.94 34.42
N ASN A 738 -10.99 -3.45 35.00
CA ASN A 738 -9.93 -2.79 34.26
C ASN A 738 -9.32 -3.85 33.33
N MET A 739 -9.81 -3.96 32.08
CA MET A 739 -9.34 -4.92 31.07
C MET A 739 -7.90 -4.62 30.58
N ARG A 740 -7.12 -3.88 31.37
CA ARG A 740 -5.73 -3.49 31.13
C ARG A 740 -4.98 -3.78 32.43
N PRO A 741 -4.39 -4.97 32.61
CA PRO A 741 -3.59 -5.23 33.80
C PRO A 741 -2.46 -4.20 33.87
N ASP A 742 -2.35 -3.48 35.00
CA ASP A 742 -1.31 -2.46 35.20
C ASP A 742 0.11 -3.05 35.03
N ARG A 743 0.23 -4.38 35.19
CA ARG A 743 1.42 -5.19 34.88
C ARG A 743 1.96 -5.01 33.46
N LEU A 744 1.11 -4.70 32.50
CA LEU A 744 1.55 -4.40 31.15
C LEU A 744 2.10 -2.96 31.07
N ARG A 745 1.51 -1.97 31.74
CA ARG A 745 1.84 -0.53 31.53
C ARG A 745 3.23 -0.14 32.04
N LEU A 746 4.21 0.03 31.16
CA LEU A 746 5.55 0.50 31.52
C LEU A 746 5.54 1.98 31.93
N THR A 747 6.39 2.35 32.88
CA THR A 747 6.58 3.70 33.41
C THR A 747 7.74 4.42 32.74
N GLU A 748 7.77 5.75 32.81
CA GLU A 748 8.88 6.58 32.30
C GLU A 748 10.20 6.20 32.97
N VAL A 749 10.18 5.98 34.29
CA VAL A 749 11.37 5.61 35.07
C VAL A 749 11.97 4.26 34.64
N GLU A 750 11.14 3.28 34.26
CA GLU A 750 11.60 2.00 33.69
C GLU A 750 12.20 2.23 32.30
N ARG A 751 11.56 3.06 31.48
CA ARG A 751 12.03 3.39 30.13
C ARG A 751 13.37 4.12 30.15
N ASP A 752 13.51 5.15 30.97
CA ASP A 752 14.72 5.95 31.12
C ASP A 752 15.90 5.09 31.57
N PHE A 753 15.65 4.09 32.43
CA PHE A 753 16.69 3.17 32.83
C PHE A 753 17.14 2.25 31.69
N VAL A 754 16.23 1.82 30.81
CA VAL A 754 16.63 1.07 29.60
C VAL A 754 17.44 1.94 28.63
N HIS A 755 17.17 3.25 28.56
CA HIS A 755 18.01 4.19 27.81
C HIS A 755 19.45 4.25 28.34
N VAL A 756 19.64 4.05 29.66
CA VAL A 756 20.98 3.91 30.24
C VAL A 756 21.62 2.58 29.83
N LEU A 757 20.86 1.49 29.90
CA LEU A 757 21.34 0.14 29.57
C LEU A 757 21.64 -0.07 28.09
N ARG A 758 21.05 0.74 27.19
CA ARG A 758 21.25 0.63 25.73
C ARG A 758 22.72 0.65 25.32
N LYS A 759 23.59 1.34 26.08
CA LYS A 759 25.05 1.40 25.82
C LYS A 759 25.74 0.04 25.93
N ARG A 760 25.07 -0.94 26.55
CA ARG A 760 25.53 -2.32 26.71
C ARG A 760 24.88 -3.29 25.72
N LEU A 761 23.97 -2.80 24.88
CA LEU A 761 23.27 -3.57 23.85
C LEU A 761 23.74 -3.11 22.47
N ASN A 762 24.18 -4.06 21.64
CA ASN A 762 24.83 -3.79 20.37
C ASN A 762 23.88 -3.93 19.18
N THR A 763 22.79 -4.69 19.32
CA THR A 763 21.84 -4.95 18.21
C THR A 763 20.37 -4.64 18.55
N PRO A 764 19.56 -4.19 17.57
CA PRO A 764 18.12 -3.94 17.77
C PRO A 764 17.38 -5.15 18.31
N ARG A 765 17.82 -6.34 17.92
CA ARG A 765 17.30 -7.61 18.39
C ARG A 765 17.52 -7.82 19.88
N GLU A 766 18.68 -7.43 20.40
CA GLU A 766 18.96 -7.46 21.85
C GLU A 766 18.04 -6.51 22.61
N ILE A 767 17.83 -5.27 22.15
CA ILE A 767 16.88 -4.34 22.77
C ILE A 767 15.47 -4.95 22.78
N ARG A 768 15.01 -5.50 21.64
CA ARG A 768 13.70 -6.17 21.56
C ARG A 768 13.60 -7.35 22.52
N LYS A 769 14.64 -8.19 22.60
CA LYS A 769 14.70 -9.35 23.51
C LYS A 769 14.65 -8.89 24.97
N LEU A 770 15.47 -7.91 25.35
CA LEU A 770 15.48 -7.32 26.69
C LEU A 770 14.08 -6.80 27.08
N VAL A 771 13.50 -5.94 26.24
CA VAL A 771 12.18 -5.34 26.51
C VAL A 771 11.10 -6.42 26.63
N ASN A 772 11.11 -7.43 25.76
CA ASN A 772 10.14 -8.53 25.81
C ASN A 772 10.33 -9.44 27.03
N LEU A 773 11.57 -9.77 27.41
CA LEU A 773 11.86 -10.53 28.63
C LEU A 773 11.48 -9.76 29.89
N TYR A 774 11.77 -8.46 29.92
CA TYR A 774 11.38 -7.60 31.03
C TYR A 774 9.87 -7.54 31.22
N ARG A 775 9.11 -7.43 30.12
CA ARG A 775 7.65 -7.52 30.15
C ARG A 775 7.16 -8.86 30.68
N LEU A 776 7.83 -9.95 30.30
CA LEU A 776 7.49 -11.30 30.77
C LEU A 776 7.70 -11.41 32.28
N VAL A 777 8.81 -10.86 32.81
CA VAL A 777 9.04 -10.76 34.26
C VAL A 777 7.93 -9.95 34.93
N ARG A 778 7.61 -8.79 34.37
CA ARG A 778 6.62 -7.85 34.93
C ARG A 778 5.20 -8.42 34.98
N ILE A 779 4.82 -9.26 34.01
CA ILE A 779 3.56 -10.00 34.02
C ILE A 779 3.49 -10.97 35.22
N GLY A 780 4.64 -11.56 35.59
CA GLY A 780 4.77 -12.48 36.71
C GLY A 780 4.66 -11.83 38.10
N ILE A 781 4.68 -10.49 38.20
CA ILE A 781 4.64 -9.76 39.48
C ILE A 781 3.19 -9.51 39.89
N PRO A 782 2.78 -9.86 41.13
CA PRO A 782 1.45 -9.56 41.65
C PRO A 782 1.18 -8.05 41.73
N ASP A 783 -0.08 -7.63 41.53
CA ASP A 783 -0.42 -6.19 41.51
C ASP A 783 -0.12 -5.48 42.84
N ALA A 784 -0.24 -6.19 43.96
CA ALA A 784 0.10 -5.68 45.29
C ALA A 784 1.59 -5.37 45.47
N GLU A 785 2.47 -6.03 44.71
CA GLU A 785 3.93 -5.91 44.81
C GLU A 785 4.52 -5.04 43.69
N LEU A 786 3.73 -4.69 42.67
CA LEU A 786 4.20 -3.97 41.49
C LEU A 786 4.77 -2.59 41.84
N ALA A 787 4.13 -1.85 42.75
CA ALA A 787 4.62 -0.54 43.19
C ALA A 787 5.97 -0.64 43.91
N ALA A 788 6.15 -1.67 44.74
CA ALA A 788 7.43 -1.94 45.42
C ALA A 788 8.51 -2.36 44.42
N PHE A 789 8.16 -3.17 43.42
CA PHE A 789 9.06 -3.59 42.35
C PHE A 789 9.60 -2.41 41.52
N VAL A 790 8.72 -1.50 41.10
CA VAL A 790 9.09 -0.28 40.35
C VAL A 790 9.88 0.70 41.23
N GLY A 791 9.75 0.62 42.57
CA GLY A 791 10.49 1.45 43.51
C GLY A 791 11.99 1.16 43.60
N GLY A 792 12.48 0.04 43.07
CA GLY A 792 13.91 -0.29 43.13
C GLY A 792 14.31 -1.61 42.46
N PRO A 793 13.68 -2.76 42.78
CA PRO A 793 14.04 -4.07 42.25
C PRO A 793 14.06 -4.18 40.72
N TYR A 794 13.26 -3.38 40.02
CA TYR A 794 13.23 -3.36 38.56
C TYR A 794 14.59 -3.05 37.91
N ARG A 795 15.45 -2.25 38.57
CA ARG A 795 16.80 -1.92 38.07
C ARG A 795 17.69 -3.15 38.05
N ALA A 796 17.71 -3.89 39.16
CA ALA A 796 18.47 -5.14 39.26
C ALA A 796 17.99 -6.15 38.21
N VAL A 797 16.68 -6.29 38.02
CA VAL A 797 16.11 -7.15 36.98
C VAL A 797 16.54 -6.72 35.58
N LEU A 798 16.43 -5.44 35.25
CA LEU A 798 16.81 -4.92 33.93
C LEU A 798 18.31 -5.07 33.66
N VAL A 799 19.16 -4.89 34.67
CA VAL A 799 20.62 -5.11 34.57
C VAL A 799 20.93 -6.58 34.32
N LEU A 800 20.36 -7.49 35.13
CA LEU A 800 20.58 -8.93 34.98
C LEU A 800 20.03 -9.43 33.64
N LEU A 801 18.86 -8.96 33.21
CA LEU A 801 18.31 -9.29 31.89
C LEU A 801 19.13 -8.70 30.74
N ALA A 802 19.66 -7.49 30.88
CA ALA A 802 20.51 -6.88 29.86
C ALA A 802 21.81 -7.66 29.71
N LEU A 803 22.43 -8.05 30.82
CA LEU A 803 23.60 -8.94 30.84
C LEU A 803 23.27 -10.28 30.18
N LEU A 804 22.16 -10.91 30.59
CA LEU A 804 21.69 -12.17 30.03
C LEU A 804 21.43 -12.11 28.53
N VAL A 805 21.01 -10.96 28.00
CA VAL A 805 20.70 -10.77 26.59
C VAL A 805 21.94 -10.46 25.76
N ALA A 806 22.86 -9.64 26.28
CA ALA A 806 24.05 -9.20 25.54
C ALA A 806 25.24 -10.15 25.69
N ASP A 807 25.38 -10.80 26.84
CA ASP A 807 26.45 -11.76 27.13
C ASP A 807 25.94 -12.89 28.06
N PRO A 808 25.31 -13.94 27.50
CA PRO A 808 24.77 -15.06 28.28
C PRO A 808 25.84 -15.82 29.08
N ASP A 809 27.08 -15.90 28.56
CA ASP A 809 28.18 -16.59 29.23
C ASP A 809 28.64 -15.81 30.47
N ALA A 810 28.81 -14.50 30.34
CA ALA A 810 29.09 -13.62 31.48
C ALA A 810 27.91 -13.55 32.46
N ALA A 811 26.67 -13.66 31.97
CA ALA A 811 25.50 -13.75 32.82
C ALA A 811 25.54 -15.01 33.70
N ARG A 812 25.93 -16.16 33.15
CA ARG A 812 26.05 -17.41 33.91
C ARG A 812 27.06 -17.31 35.05
N SER A 813 28.27 -16.83 34.77
CA SER A 813 29.30 -16.66 35.82
C SER A 813 28.86 -15.66 36.89
N THR A 814 28.23 -14.56 36.47
CA THR A 814 27.67 -13.55 37.39
C THR A 814 26.56 -14.13 38.26
N PHE A 815 25.66 -14.93 37.68
CA PHE A 815 24.55 -15.55 38.40
C PHE A 815 25.06 -16.53 39.46
N ILE A 816 26.09 -17.32 39.15
CA ILE A 816 26.75 -18.21 40.11
C ILE A 816 27.40 -17.39 41.24
N ALA A 817 28.17 -16.36 40.91
CA ALA A 817 28.86 -15.52 41.89
C ALA A 817 27.89 -14.79 42.86
N LEU A 818 26.80 -14.21 42.32
CA LEU A 818 25.75 -13.57 43.12
C LEU A 818 25.02 -14.56 44.04
N SER A 819 24.89 -15.81 43.59
CA SER A 819 24.28 -16.88 44.37
C SER A 819 25.18 -17.37 45.50
N ALA A 820 26.49 -17.43 45.24
CA ALA A 820 27.53 -17.72 46.23
C ALA A 820 27.73 -16.60 47.27
N GLY A 821 27.04 -15.46 47.11
CA GLY A 821 27.09 -14.34 48.05
C GLY A 821 28.25 -13.37 47.83
N GLU A 822 28.89 -13.41 46.66
CA GLU A 822 29.88 -12.41 46.28
C GLU A 822 29.25 -11.02 46.14
N SER A 823 30.03 -9.97 46.38
CA SER A 823 29.52 -8.60 46.27
C SER A 823 29.08 -8.30 44.84
N SER A 824 28.05 -7.47 44.69
CA SER A 824 27.52 -7.08 43.38
C SER A 824 28.56 -6.34 42.51
N ARG A 825 29.61 -5.79 43.11
CA ARG A 825 30.73 -5.17 42.38
C ARG A 825 31.71 -6.21 41.84
N ASP A 826 31.95 -7.28 42.58
CA ASP A 826 32.93 -8.31 42.24
C ASP A 826 32.33 -9.37 41.31
N ALA A 827 31.05 -9.69 41.50
CA ALA A 827 30.33 -10.65 40.68
C ALA A 827 30.13 -10.19 39.23
N PHE A 828 29.98 -8.88 38.98
CA PHE A 828 29.77 -8.35 37.63
C PHE A 828 31.09 -8.07 36.90
N PRO A 829 31.17 -8.35 35.58
CA PRO A 829 32.30 -7.98 34.75
C PRO A 829 32.57 -6.47 34.79
N PRO A 830 33.83 -6.01 34.68
CA PRO A 830 34.18 -4.58 34.74
C PRO A 830 33.36 -3.69 33.81
N GLU A 831 33.07 -4.17 32.61
CA GLU A 831 32.27 -3.51 31.58
C GLU A 831 30.77 -3.46 31.90
N TRP A 832 30.27 -4.22 32.88
CA TRP A 832 28.88 -4.18 33.34
C TRP A 832 28.68 -3.46 34.67
N ARG A 833 29.76 -2.93 35.26
CA ARG A 833 29.69 -2.09 36.47
C ARG A 833 29.15 -0.70 36.11
N LEU A 834 27.90 -0.43 36.51
CA LEU A 834 27.26 0.89 36.56
C LEU A 834 27.72 1.72 37.78
N ASP A 835 27.46 3.03 37.81
CA ASP A 835 27.92 3.92 38.89
C ASP A 835 27.38 3.51 40.28
N ALA A 836 28.16 3.84 41.33
CA ALA A 836 28.10 3.26 42.68
C ALA A 836 26.74 3.29 43.40
N GLU A 837 25.82 4.20 43.06
CA GLU A 837 24.48 4.27 43.65
C GLU A 837 23.52 3.16 43.13
N SER A 838 23.92 2.41 42.09
CA SER A 838 23.09 1.38 41.43
C SER A 838 23.14 0.00 42.11
N PHE A 839 24.06 -0.18 43.07
CA PHE A 839 24.57 -1.50 43.49
C PHE A 839 24.28 -1.92 44.93
N ASP A 840 23.44 -1.18 45.65
CA ASP A 840 23.44 -1.25 47.12
C ASP A 840 22.66 -2.41 47.77
N ASP A 841 22.03 -3.31 47.00
CA ASP A 841 21.35 -4.45 47.61
C ASP A 841 21.61 -5.79 46.91
N LEU A 842 22.69 -6.46 47.35
CA LEU A 842 23.02 -7.83 46.96
C LEU A 842 21.85 -8.79 47.15
N LYS A 843 21.00 -8.58 48.17
CA LYS A 843 19.84 -9.44 48.43
C LYS A 843 18.82 -9.33 47.29
N VAL A 844 18.64 -8.14 46.72
CA VAL A 844 17.73 -7.92 45.60
C VAL A 844 18.22 -8.68 44.37
N TYR A 845 19.50 -8.56 43.99
CA TYR A 845 20.05 -9.29 42.85
C TYR A 845 19.89 -10.81 43.04
N ARG A 846 20.29 -11.35 44.20
CA ARG A 846 20.20 -12.78 44.49
C ARG A 846 18.77 -13.32 44.41
N ASN A 847 17.77 -12.56 44.89
CA ASN A 847 16.37 -12.96 44.83
C ASN A 847 15.84 -13.11 43.38
N TRP A 848 16.44 -12.40 42.42
CA TRP A 848 16.00 -12.44 41.03
C TRP A 848 16.79 -13.42 40.15
N VAL A 849 18.04 -13.79 40.51
CA VAL A 849 18.88 -14.70 39.73
C VAL A 849 18.13 -15.99 39.34
N GLY A 850 17.54 -16.71 40.30
CA GLY A 850 16.80 -17.95 40.01
C GLY A 850 15.57 -17.73 39.11
N THR A 851 14.95 -16.55 39.18
CA THR A 851 13.82 -16.19 38.30
C THR A 851 14.28 -15.80 36.90
N LEU A 852 15.46 -15.23 36.73
CA LEU A 852 15.93 -14.74 35.43
C LEU A 852 16.75 -15.79 34.67
N ALA A 853 17.39 -16.70 35.39
CA ALA A 853 18.17 -17.81 34.84
C ALA A 853 17.37 -18.70 33.87
N ARG A 854 16.06 -18.83 34.07
CA ARG A 854 15.13 -19.54 33.17
C ARG A 854 14.91 -18.87 31.79
N PHE A 855 15.40 -17.64 31.56
CA PHE A 855 15.20 -16.91 30.29
C PHE A 855 16.36 -17.00 29.30
N SER A 856 17.39 -17.82 29.59
CA SER A 856 18.47 -18.11 28.64
C SER A 856 18.83 -19.59 28.66
N PHE A 857 19.24 -20.13 27.52
CA PHE A 857 19.66 -21.52 27.42
C PHE A 857 20.95 -21.80 28.24
N GLU A 858 21.80 -20.79 28.38
CA GLU A 858 23.09 -20.83 29.06
C GLU A 858 22.98 -20.79 30.59
N THR A 859 21.83 -20.36 31.11
CA THR A 859 21.57 -20.24 32.55
C THR A 859 20.39 -21.09 33.02
N TYR A 860 19.65 -21.73 32.10
CA TYR A 860 18.44 -22.49 32.41
C TYR A 860 18.75 -23.68 33.33
N ASP A 861 19.89 -24.32 33.12
CA ASP A 861 20.43 -25.43 33.93
C ASP A 861 20.58 -25.07 35.41
N LEU A 862 20.88 -23.81 35.73
CA LEU A 862 20.98 -23.31 37.11
C LEU A 862 19.65 -23.39 37.89
N VAL A 863 18.52 -23.65 37.20
CA VAL A 863 17.18 -23.71 37.80
C VAL A 863 16.55 -25.10 37.69
N THR A 864 17.08 -26.00 36.86
CA THR A 864 16.31 -27.17 36.39
C THR A 864 16.78 -28.56 36.78
N GLU A 865 17.94 -28.79 37.42
CA GLU A 865 18.32 -30.19 37.72
C GLU A 865 18.74 -30.53 39.15
N GLU A 866 18.07 -31.58 39.64
CA GLU A 866 18.47 -32.61 40.58
C GLU A 866 19.78 -33.33 40.19
N THR A 867 20.88 -32.63 39.92
CA THR A 867 22.21 -33.24 39.75
C THR A 867 23.22 -32.75 40.80
N GLU A 868 23.46 -33.65 41.77
CA GLU A 868 24.45 -33.66 42.86
C GLU A 868 24.36 -32.60 43.99
N PRO A 869 24.52 -33.00 45.27
CA PRO A 869 24.00 -32.27 46.43
C PRO A 869 24.89 -31.14 46.95
N GLU A 870 25.93 -30.72 46.23
CA GLU A 870 26.90 -29.73 46.74
C GLU A 870 26.96 -28.40 45.97
N ALA A 871 26.15 -28.22 44.93
CA ALA A 871 26.11 -26.96 44.18
C ALA A 871 24.69 -26.54 43.78
N THR A 872 23.73 -26.64 44.70
CA THR A 872 22.37 -26.14 44.49
C THR A 872 22.18 -24.76 45.12
N LEU A 873 21.56 -23.88 44.35
CA LEU A 873 21.30 -22.47 44.59
C LEU A 873 20.15 -22.27 45.60
#